data_AF-A0A6C0HQ75-F1
#
_entry.id   AF-A0A6C0HQ75-F1
#
_cell.length_a   1.000
_cell.length_b   1.000
_cell.length_c   1.000
_cell.angle_alpha   90.00
_cell.angle_beta   90.00
_cell.angle_gamma   90.00
#
_symmetry.space_group_name_H-M   'P 1'
#
loop_
_entity.id
_entity.type
_entity.pdbx_description
1 polymer ?
#
loop_
_entity_poly.entity_id
_entity_poly.type
_entity_poly.pdbx_seq_one_letter_code
_entity_poly.pdbx_strand_id
1 'polypeptide(L)'
;MVLSKLDKGTSYPELKSVDSDDFKKEANLYEIEIKDIDVIIAVGSSKKNYEERNITYFPIYLVKTNNKVVQIGVYELFTTDLLNYMDEDGNLEVEKLDDPLIYTFVTKKMLENLRLVPEKDEDEDADARELVEKDVEILEDSDAELEDKKEKMEKIEKKGKNENMSSSDGDFEGPKIPKIREDIFTKAENFILSVATLNEESKQDADSLRDKYKDSAANTWIEIFMKNNKYGIIDNEGGGDCLFATIRDAFAQLGHNTTVQKLRKKLSEEATQDIFMNYKEHYDMYSTAVVAATKDAKELEIEYEKYKKMYGETLDRNLKKQFTDAAKKIKDQRDRIINQKKVSQSMLDEFKYMKDVDTLEKFKQKIKTCEFWAETWALSTLERILNIKFILLSSEAYKGKDMANVLNCGQLNDSILESRGEFTPDVYIMVDYLGWHYKLITYKKKTIFTFAELPYDVKKKIVDKCMEKNSGAFALIPDFIRFKEHLISKSGVSPVCKFDELSDAKIRGLYDEAVAFQFYDKSSDGKLPGKGSGETIPKEAILEFSNLHAIKDWRKKLDDYWVEPGKPFVLDGHRWNSVEHYYQGSKFKESNPEFYLSFSAESGTDLSKNPEMAKAAASSSGKYKGQLLRPTEVSIDPTFYGKRKEKELFDAICAKFTQLEDLKQVLMATKNAKLMHYLKGKEPELAEQLIMVRDKIRGPQICV
;
A
#
# COMPACT_ATOMS: atom_id res chain seq x y z
N MET A 1 -40.42 5.41 -1.09
CA MET A 1 -39.30 4.45 -1.19
C MET A 1 -39.73 3.36 -2.14
N VAL A 2 -38.81 2.78 -2.91
CA VAL A 2 -39.11 1.67 -3.82
C VAL A 2 -38.42 0.40 -3.32
N LEU A 3 -39.11 -0.74 -3.39
CA LEU A 3 -38.56 -2.03 -2.98
C LEU A 3 -37.69 -2.63 -4.09
N SER A 4 -36.58 -3.25 -3.70
CA SER A 4 -35.71 -4.00 -4.61
C SER A 4 -36.44 -5.19 -5.24
N LYS A 5 -36.14 -5.44 -6.53
CA LYS A 5 -36.52 -6.64 -7.30
C LYS A 5 -35.69 -7.86 -6.87
N LEU A 6 -34.44 -7.66 -6.47
CA LEU A 6 -33.50 -8.73 -6.09
C LEU A 6 -33.71 -9.22 -4.65
N ASP A 7 -34.00 -8.31 -3.71
CA ASP A 7 -34.27 -8.66 -2.30
C ASP A 7 -35.44 -7.83 -1.74
N LYS A 8 -36.56 -8.49 -1.43
CA LYS A 8 -37.77 -7.84 -0.88
C LYS A 8 -37.54 -7.17 0.48
N GLY A 9 -36.44 -7.48 1.18
CA GLY A 9 -36.03 -6.80 2.41
C GLY A 9 -35.30 -5.47 2.21
N THR A 10 -34.96 -5.10 0.97
CA THR A 10 -34.17 -3.90 0.63
C THR A 10 -35.06 -2.84 0.00
N SER A 11 -34.89 -1.58 0.41
CA SER A 11 -35.66 -0.45 -0.11
C SER A 11 -34.78 0.77 -0.37
N TYR A 12 -34.99 1.41 -1.52
CA TYR A 12 -34.26 2.61 -1.93
C TYR A 12 -35.03 3.88 -1.58
N PRO A 13 -34.39 4.89 -0.97
CA PRO A 13 -34.99 6.21 -0.78
C PRO A 13 -35.20 6.88 -2.13
N GLU A 14 -36.34 7.56 -2.29
CA GLU A 14 -36.64 8.31 -3.51
C GLU A 14 -36.03 9.71 -3.41
N LEU A 15 -34.90 9.92 -4.07
CA LEU A 15 -34.17 11.18 -4.07
C LEU A 15 -34.46 11.97 -5.36
N LYS A 16 -34.44 13.30 -5.27
CA LYS A 16 -34.58 14.22 -6.43
C LYS A 16 -33.29 15.01 -6.72
N SER A 17 -32.27 14.82 -5.90
CA SER A 17 -30.95 15.44 -6.04
C SER A 17 -29.96 14.47 -6.68
N VAL A 18 -28.89 15.01 -7.24
CA VAL A 18 -27.73 14.20 -7.65
C VAL A 18 -27.04 13.69 -6.41
N ASP A 19 -26.59 12.43 -6.43
CA ASP A 19 -25.76 11.89 -5.36
C ASP A 19 -24.42 12.65 -5.28
N SER A 20 -23.89 12.83 -4.08
CA SER A 20 -22.65 13.57 -3.87
C SER A 20 -21.46 12.96 -4.63
N ASP A 21 -21.43 11.64 -4.79
CA ASP A 21 -20.30 10.97 -5.44
C ASP A 21 -20.35 11.07 -6.98
N ASP A 22 -21.49 11.51 -7.52
CA ASP A 22 -21.70 11.72 -8.96
C ASP A 22 -21.60 13.20 -9.34
N PHE A 23 -21.41 14.08 -8.35
CA PHE A 23 -21.30 15.50 -8.57
C PHE A 23 -19.98 15.85 -9.28
N LYS A 24 -20.07 16.50 -10.45
CA LYS A 24 -18.94 16.87 -11.34
C LYS A 24 -18.21 15.69 -12.00
N LYS A 25 -18.82 14.51 -12.07
CA LYS A 25 -18.31 13.41 -12.90
C LYS A 25 -18.86 13.51 -14.32
N GLU A 26 -18.05 13.07 -15.27
CA GLU A 26 -18.49 12.80 -16.64
C GLU A 26 -19.12 11.41 -16.67
N ALA A 27 -20.22 11.25 -17.42
CA ALA A 27 -20.96 9.99 -17.52
C ALA A 27 -21.53 9.83 -18.93
N ASN A 28 -21.58 8.59 -19.41
CA ASN A 28 -22.21 8.26 -20.69
C ASN A 28 -23.72 8.47 -20.62
N LEU A 29 -24.29 8.91 -21.75
CA LEU A 29 -25.73 9.08 -21.92
C LEU A 29 -26.33 7.88 -22.66
N TYR A 30 -27.49 7.45 -22.21
CA TYR A 30 -28.22 6.32 -22.78
C TYR A 30 -29.65 6.73 -23.08
N GLU A 31 -30.19 6.26 -24.20
CA GLU A 31 -31.61 6.38 -24.52
C GLU A 31 -32.34 5.11 -24.05
N ILE A 32 -33.37 5.27 -23.22
CA ILE A 32 -34.20 4.17 -22.73
C ILE A 32 -35.68 4.54 -22.75
N GLU A 33 -36.55 3.54 -22.82
CA GLU A 33 -38.00 3.72 -22.75
C GLU A 33 -38.50 3.57 -21.30
N ILE A 34 -39.17 4.60 -20.76
CA ILE A 34 -39.79 4.55 -19.43
C ILE A 34 -41.26 4.95 -19.54
N LYS A 35 -42.19 4.00 -19.28
CA LYS A 35 -43.65 4.24 -19.34
C LYS A 35 -44.12 4.76 -20.72
N ASP A 36 -43.64 4.11 -21.78
CA ASP A 36 -43.91 4.43 -23.19
C ASP A 36 -43.40 5.83 -23.61
N ILE A 37 -42.27 6.24 -23.03
CA ILE A 37 -41.63 7.53 -23.30
C ILE A 37 -40.12 7.30 -23.41
N ASP A 38 -39.57 7.60 -24.59
CA ASP A 38 -38.12 7.64 -24.80
C ASP A 38 -37.51 8.79 -24.00
N VAL A 39 -36.49 8.50 -23.20
CA VAL A 39 -35.79 9.47 -22.37
C VAL A 39 -34.29 9.25 -22.42
N ILE A 40 -33.54 10.36 -22.36
CA ILE A 40 -32.09 10.34 -22.20
C ILE A 40 -31.76 10.31 -20.71
N ILE A 41 -30.99 9.29 -20.30
CA ILE A 41 -30.51 9.11 -18.93
C ILE A 41 -28.99 9.15 -18.85
N ALA A 42 -28.49 9.54 -17.69
CA ALA A 42 -27.10 9.32 -17.28
C ALA A 42 -27.09 8.32 -16.11
N VAL A 43 -26.11 7.41 -16.11
CA VAL A 43 -25.94 6.41 -15.04
C VAL A 43 -24.85 6.87 -14.08
N GLY A 44 -25.17 6.88 -12.79
CA GLY A 44 -24.26 7.25 -11.71
C GLY A 44 -23.28 6.13 -11.34
N SER A 45 -22.37 6.44 -10.43
CA SER A 45 -21.37 5.50 -9.93
C SER A 45 -22.00 4.36 -9.13
N SER A 46 -21.35 3.19 -9.15
CA SER A 46 -21.80 2.03 -8.36
C SER A 46 -21.91 2.34 -6.86
N LYS A 47 -23.00 1.89 -6.24
CA LYS A 47 -23.32 2.05 -4.83
C LYS A 47 -23.40 0.69 -4.15
N LYS A 48 -22.59 0.51 -3.12
CA LYS A 48 -22.41 -0.75 -2.39
C LYS A 48 -23.05 -0.75 -1.00
N ASN A 49 -24.01 0.15 -0.75
CA ASN A 49 -24.66 0.27 0.57
C ASN A 49 -25.36 -1.02 1.03
N TYR A 50 -25.68 -1.92 0.10
CA TYR A 50 -26.34 -3.21 0.36
C TYR A 50 -25.44 -4.40 -0.02
N GLU A 51 -24.11 -4.22 -0.03
CA GLU A 51 -23.14 -5.27 -0.38
C GLU A 51 -23.22 -6.49 0.55
N GLU A 52 -23.62 -6.31 1.83
CA GLU A 52 -23.90 -7.41 2.76
C GLU A 52 -24.98 -8.37 2.26
N ARG A 53 -25.88 -7.90 1.39
CA ARG A 53 -26.93 -8.68 0.74
C ARG A 53 -26.57 -9.06 -0.69
N ASN A 54 -25.30 -8.91 -1.07
CA ASN A 54 -24.79 -9.11 -2.41
C ASN A 54 -25.47 -8.19 -3.45
N ILE A 55 -25.88 -6.96 -3.09
CA ILE A 55 -26.52 -6.03 -4.03
C ILE A 55 -25.64 -4.80 -4.23
N THR A 56 -25.35 -4.50 -5.50
CA THR A 56 -24.77 -3.23 -5.95
C THR A 56 -25.80 -2.53 -6.83
N TYR A 57 -26.00 -1.24 -6.63
CA TYR A 57 -26.97 -0.47 -7.42
C TYR A 57 -26.34 0.79 -8.03
N PHE A 58 -26.94 1.29 -9.10
CA PHE A 58 -26.48 2.45 -9.86
C PHE A 58 -27.61 3.48 -9.92
N PRO A 59 -27.43 4.69 -9.39
CA PRO A 59 -28.38 5.78 -9.56
C PRO A 59 -28.63 6.08 -11.04
N ILE A 60 -29.89 6.32 -11.40
CA ILE A 60 -30.28 6.72 -12.76
C ILE A 60 -30.78 8.15 -12.72
N TYR A 61 -30.21 8.98 -13.58
CA TYR A 61 -30.50 10.40 -13.67
C TYR A 61 -31.16 10.74 -15.01
N LEU A 62 -32.35 11.32 -14.97
CA LEU A 62 -33.01 11.89 -16.15
C LEU A 62 -32.30 13.19 -16.55
N VAL A 63 -31.88 13.28 -17.81
CA VAL A 63 -31.38 14.53 -18.39
C VAL A 63 -32.57 15.39 -18.81
N LYS A 64 -32.64 16.61 -18.27
CA LYS A 64 -33.73 17.55 -18.55
C LYS A 64 -33.40 18.49 -19.70
N THR A 65 -34.42 19.11 -20.29
CA THR A 65 -34.30 20.15 -21.34
C THR A 65 -33.36 21.31 -20.99
N ASN A 66 -33.13 21.59 -19.71
CA ASN A 66 -32.22 22.63 -19.24
C ASN A 66 -30.80 22.13 -18.92
N ASN A 67 -30.43 20.95 -19.43
CA ASN A 67 -29.15 20.27 -19.18
C ASN A 67 -28.83 20.04 -17.69
N LYS A 68 -29.85 20.06 -16.82
CA LYS A 68 -29.73 19.60 -15.43
C LYS A 68 -30.27 18.19 -15.31
N VAL A 69 -29.78 17.47 -14.32
CA VAL A 69 -30.22 16.10 -14.04
C VAL A 69 -31.16 16.03 -12.82
N VAL A 70 -31.95 14.97 -12.76
CA VAL A 70 -32.76 14.58 -11.58
C VAL A 70 -32.72 13.07 -11.43
N GLN A 71 -32.49 12.56 -10.22
CA GLN A 71 -32.52 11.11 -9.99
C GLN A 71 -33.94 10.59 -10.12
N ILE A 72 -34.15 9.55 -10.91
CA ILE A 72 -35.47 8.99 -11.23
C ILE A 72 -35.59 7.49 -10.93
N GLY A 73 -34.49 6.83 -10.61
CA GLY A 73 -34.49 5.39 -10.33
C GLY A 73 -33.11 4.84 -10.01
N VAL A 74 -33.02 3.52 -10.00
CA VAL A 74 -31.78 2.77 -9.85
C VAL A 74 -31.75 1.55 -10.75
N TYR A 75 -30.59 1.18 -11.29
CA TYR A 75 -30.31 -0.19 -11.70
C TYR A 75 -29.77 -0.94 -10.50
N GLU A 76 -30.12 -2.22 -10.37
CA GLU A 76 -29.58 -3.07 -9.30
C GLU A 76 -29.11 -4.39 -9.88
N LEU A 77 -27.99 -4.86 -9.36
CA LEU A 77 -27.31 -6.06 -9.79
C LEU A 77 -26.83 -6.81 -8.56
N PHE A 78 -26.68 -8.13 -8.69
CA PHE A 78 -25.88 -8.85 -7.73
C PHE A 78 -24.42 -8.36 -7.82
N THR A 79 -23.79 -8.04 -6.68
CA THR A 79 -22.39 -7.58 -6.64
C THR A 79 -21.45 -8.59 -7.32
N THR A 80 -21.78 -9.89 -7.22
CA THR A 80 -21.07 -10.98 -7.91
C THR A 80 -21.17 -10.93 -9.43
N ASP A 81 -22.23 -10.36 -9.99
CA ASP A 81 -22.48 -10.32 -11.44
C ASP A 81 -22.04 -8.98 -12.05
N LEU A 82 -21.54 -8.03 -11.25
CA LEU A 82 -21.21 -6.67 -11.67
C LEU A 82 -20.32 -6.62 -12.90
N LEU A 83 -19.27 -7.44 -12.95
CA LEU A 83 -18.31 -7.49 -14.06
C LEU A 83 -18.90 -8.02 -15.37
N ASN A 84 -20.04 -8.70 -15.33
CA ASN A 84 -20.69 -9.20 -16.55
C ASN A 84 -21.38 -8.09 -17.36
N TYR A 85 -21.61 -6.95 -16.71
CA TYR A 85 -22.29 -5.78 -17.23
C TYR A 85 -21.37 -4.57 -17.32
N MET A 86 -20.06 -4.77 -17.31
CA MET A 86 -19.06 -3.69 -17.45
C MET A 86 -18.32 -3.86 -18.77
N ASP A 87 -18.08 -2.75 -19.47
CA ASP A 87 -17.27 -2.71 -20.69
C ASP A 87 -15.76 -2.71 -20.37
N GLU A 88 -14.93 -2.70 -21.41
CA GLU A 88 -13.46 -2.71 -21.31
C GLU A 88 -12.89 -1.46 -20.61
N ASP A 89 -13.63 -0.36 -20.63
CA ASP A 89 -13.29 0.91 -19.99
C ASP A 89 -13.86 1.03 -18.56
N GLY A 90 -14.65 0.04 -18.12
CA GLY A 90 -15.24 -0.03 -16.78
C GLY A 90 -16.57 0.71 -16.62
N ASN A 91 -17.26 1.06 -17.71
CA ASN A 91 -18.61 1.61 -17.68
C ASN A 91 -19.67 0.51 -17.72
N LEU A 92 -20.84 0.80 -17.14
CA LEU A 92 -21.97 -0.12 -17.11
C LEU A 92 -22.62 -0.26 -18.50
N GLU A 93 -22.66 -1.47 -19.04
CA GLU A 93 -23.33 -1.82 -20.30
C GLU A 93 -24.86 -1.91 -20.09
N VAL A 94 -25.52 -0.75 -20.13
CA VAL A 94 -26.96 -0.60 -19.84
C VAL A 94 -27.84 -1.47 -20.74
N GLU A 95 -27.44 -1.69 -21.98
CA GLU A 95 -28.18 -2.50 -22.97
C GLU A 95 -28.36 -3.97 -22.56
N LYS A 96 -27.52 -4.48 -21.65
CA LYS A 96 -27.58 -5.87 -21.17
C LYS A 96 -28.43 -6.03 -19.91
N LEU A 97 -28.90 -4.93 -19.32
CA LEU A 97 -29.63 -4.93 -18.06
C LEU A 97 -31.15 -5.07 -18.26
N ASP A 98 -31.80 -5.69 -17.27
CA ASP A 98 -33.25 -5.64 -17.14
C ASP A 98 -33.72 -4.21 -16.83
N ASP A 99 -35.01 -3.95 -17.07
CA ASP A 99 -35.62 -2.63 -16.84
C ASP A 99 -35.26 -2.03 -15.48
N PRO A 100 -34.96 -0.73 -15.43
CA PRO A 100 -34.59 -0.07 -14.18
C PRO A 100 -35.73 -0.04 -13.16
N LEU A 101 -35.37 0.10 -11.89
CA LEU A 101 -36.34 0.34 -10.82
C LEU A 101 -36.64 1.84 -10.73
N ILE A 102 -37.81 2.24 -11.21
CA ILE A 102 -38.22 3.65 -11.29
C ILE A 102 -38.95 4.11 -10.03
N TYR A 103 -38.64 5.33 -9.58
CA TYR A 103 -39.25 5.97 -8.41
C TYR A 103 -40.75 6.25 -8.60
N THR A 104 -41.51 6.15 -7.52
CA THR A 104 -42.99 6.26 -7.56
C THR A 104 -43.46 7.64 -8.00
N PHE A 105 -42.70 8.70 -7.69
CA PHE A 105 -43.05 10.06 -8.11
C PHE A 105 -42.87 10.30 -9.63
N VAL A 106 -42.21 9.40 -10.35
CA VAL A 106 -41.96 9.54 -11.79
C VAL A 106 -43.22 9.16 -12.56
N THR A 107 -43.89 10.16 -13.11
CA THR A 107 -45.15 10.01 -13.87
C THR A 107 -44.91 10.29 -15.35
N LYS A 108 -45.78 9.74 -16.22
CA LYS A 108 -45.75 9.96 -17.68
C LYS A 108 -45.68 11.47 -18.01
N LYS A 109 -46.57 12.24 -17.38
CA LYS A 109 -46.63 13.71 -17.45
C LYS A 109 -45.36 14.40 -16.96
N MET A 110 -44.65 13.86 -15.97
CA MET A 110 -43.39 14.45 -15.51
C MET A 110 -42.29 14.25 -16.55
N LEU A 111 -42.20 13.05 -17.14
CA LEU A 111 -41.20 12.75 -18.17
C LEU A 111 -41.44 13.58 -19.43
N GLU A 112 -42.68 13.68 -19.91
CA GLU A 112 -43.05 14.51 -21.08
C GLU A 112 -42.65 15.98 -20.91
N ASN A 113 -42.82 16.55 -19.71
CA ASN A 113 -42.54 17.95 -19.44
C ASN A 113 -41.05 18.26 -19.21
N LEU A 114 -40.27 17.27 -18.77
CA LEU A 114 -38.91 17.51 -18.29
C LEU A 114 -37.83 16.91 -19.18
N ARG A 115 -38.09 15.82 -19.91
CA ARG A 115 -37.06 15.09 -20.68
C ARG A 115 -36.40 15.98 -21.73
N LEU A 116 -35.10 15.81 -21.92
CA LEU A 116 -34.46 16.22 -23.15
C LEU A 116 -34.98 15.31 -24.28
N VAL A 117 -35.57 15.89 -25.32
CA VAL A 117 -36.06 15.14 -26.47
C VAL A 117 -34.85 14.77 -27.35
N PRO A 118 -34.63 13.49 -27.67
CA PRO A 118 -33.60 13.08 -28.62
C PRO A 118 -33.79 13.79 -29.96
N GLU A 119 -32.72 14.30 -30.57
CA GLU A 119 -32.77 14.80 -31.95
C GLU A 119 -33.06 13.59 -32.85
N LYS A 120 -34.27 13.51 -33.40
CA LYS A 120 -34.58 12.54 -34.46
C LYS A 120 -33.97 13.08 -35.75
N ASP A 121 -33.13 12.28 -36.40
CA ASP A 121 -32.63 12.54 -37.74
C ASP A 121 -33.84 12.80 -38.67
N GLU A 122 -33.92 14.03 -39.17
CA GLU A 122 -34.84 14.40 -40.24
C GLU A 122 -34.34 13.75 -41.53
N ASP A 123 -35.10 12.80 -42.07
CA ASP A 123 -35.31 12.72 -43.51
C ASP A 123 -36.64 11.99 -43.82
N GLU A 124 -37.32 12.60 -44.80
CA GLU A 124 -38.54 12.20 -45.52
C GLU A 124 -39.88 12.83 -45.10
N ASP A 125 -40.30 13.70 -46.04
CA ASP A 125 -41.63 14.22 -46.36
C ASP A 125 -42.07 15.58 -45.78
N ALA A 126 -41.74 16.56 -46.61
CA ALA A 126 -42.30 17.91 -46.68
C ALA A 126 -43.82 17.95 -46.98
N ASP A 127 -44.35 19.13 -46.68
CA ASP A 127 -45.63 19.70 -47.14
C ASP A 127 -46.93 19.17 -46.52
N ALA A 128 -47.46 19.91 -45.52
CA ALA A 128 -48.62 20.78 -45.75
C ALA A 128 -49.13 21.48 -44.47
N ARG A 129 -49.06 22.83 -44.52
CA ARG A 129 -50.09 23.81 -44.10
C ARG A 129 -50.22 24.24 -42.64
N GLU A 130 -49.87 25.51 -42.48
CA GLU A 130 -50.32 26.54 -41.53
C GLU A 130 -51.81 26.48 -41.08
N LEU A 131 -51.98 26.87 -39.81
CA LEU A 131 -53.02 27.74 -39.22
C LEU A 131 -54.51 27.37 -39.41
N VAL A 132 -55.25 27.22 -38.29
CA VAL A 132 -56.40 28.07 -37.87
C VAL A 132 -57.03 27.52 -36.57
N GLU A 133 -57.46 28.46 -35.74
CA GLU A 133 -58.14 28.36 -34.45
C GLU A 133 -59.52 27.65 -34.47
N LYS A 134 -60.04 27.45 -33.24
CA LYS A 134 -61.45 27.53 -32.77
C LYS A 134 -62.24 26.25 -32.50
N ASP A 135 -62.46 26.09 -31.18
CA ASP A 135 -63.77 26.10 -30.49
C ASP A 135 -64.74 24.89 -30.57
N VAL A 136 -65.19 24.53 -29.34
CA VAL A 136 -66.56 24.18 -28.92
C VAL A 136 -66.94 22.70 -28.72
N GLU A 137 -67.01 22.39 -27.42
CA GLU A 137 -68.13 21.82 -26.65
C GLU A 137 -68.71 20.41 -26.90
N ILE A 138 -68.72 19.67 -25.78
CA ILE A 138 -69.86 18.97 -25.14
C ILE A 138 -70.52 17.83 -25.93
N LEU A 139 -70.52 16.65 -25.32
CA LEU A 139 -71.74 15.90 -25.00
C LEU A 139 -71.48 14.94 -23.82
N GLU A 140 -72.23 15.18 -22.75
CA GLU A 140 -72.49 14.27 -21.64
C GLU A 140 -73.40 13.11 -22.09
N ASP A 141 -73.44 12.08 -21.22
CA ASP A 141 -74.50 11.08 -20.94
C ASP A 141 -73.97 9.65 -21.08
N SER A 142 -74.30 8.69 -20.22
CA SER A 142 -74.78 8.62 -18.83
C SER A 142 -74.94 7.13 -18.54
N ASP A 143 -74.94 6.79 -17.25
CA ASP A 143 -75.57 5.61 -16.64
C ASP A 143 -75.05 4.19 -16.99
N ALA A 144 -75.12 3.18 -16.13
CA ALA A 144 -75.24 3.03 -14.67
C ALA A 144 -75.20 1.51 -14.43
N GLU A 145 -74.65 1.06 -13.28
CA GLU A 145 -75.24 0.03 -12.39
C GLU A 145 -75.48 -1.43 -12.91
N LEU A 146 -75.31 -2.56 -12.19
CA LEU A 146 -75.29 -2.94 -10.77
C LEU A 146 -74.82 -4.41 -10.61
N GLU A 147 -74.34 -4.72 -9.39
CA GLU A 147 -74.58 -5.92 -8.52
C GLU A 147 -73.97 -7.32 -8.75
N ASP A 148 -72.98 -7.63 -7.89
CA ASP A 148 -73.04 -8.47 -6.66
C ASP A 148 -73.61 -9.91 -6.66
N LYS A 149 -72.82 -10.90 -6.15
CA LYS A 149 -73.25 -11.95 -5.18
C LYS A 149 -72.15 -12.93 -4.70
N LYS A 150 -71.84 -12.79 -3.40
CA LYS A 150 -71.47 -13.71 -2.29
C LYS A 150 -71.25 -15.24 -2.45
N GLU A 151 -70.12 -15.65 -1.84
CA GLU A 151 -69.86 -16.67 -0.79
C GLU A 151 -70.51 -18.07 -0.79
N LYS A 152 -69.66 -19.09 -0.51
CA LYS A 152 -69.90 -20.12 0.53
C LYS A 152 -68.60 -20.82 0.99
N MET A 153 -68.43 -20.91 2.31
CA MET A 153 -67.46 -21.74 3.04
C MET A 153 -67.99 -23.17 3.24
N GLU A 154 -67.08 -24.14 3.40
CA GLU A 154 -67.24 -25.25 4.35
C GLU A 154 -65.88 -25.72 4.90
N LYS A 155 -65.91 -26.41 6.04
CA LYS A 155 -64.93 -26.40 7.13
C LYS A 155 -64.72 -27.83 7.65
N ILE A 156 -63.60 -28.08 8.35
CA ILE A 156 -63.33 -29.15 9.37
C ILE A 156 -62.63 -30.42 8.75
N GLU A 157 -61.51 -30.99 9.24
CA GLU A 157 -61.11 -31.30 10.63
C GLU A 157 -59.59 -31.55 10.81
N LYS A 158 -59.10 -31.39 12.06
CA LYS A 158 -57.72 -31.62 12.53
C LYS A 158 -57.53 -33.05 13.06
N LYS A 159 -56.34 -33.64 12.90
CA LYS A 159 -55.69 -34.55 13.88
C LYS A 159 -54.17 -34.49 13.72
N GLY A 160 -53.45 -34.30 14.81
CA GLY A 160 -51.98 -34.21 14.83
C GLY A 160 -51.29 -35.38 15.53
N LYS A 161 -50.01 -35.60 15.20
CA LYS A 161 -48.85 -35.69 16.11
C LYS A 161 -47.57 -36.09 15.36
N ASN A 162 -46.52 -35.28 15.55
CA ASN A 162 -45.08 -35.58 15.67
C ASN A 162 -44.44 -36.77 14.94
N GLU A 163 -43.43 -36.48 14.10
CA GLU A 163 -41.97 -36.75 14.30
C GLU A 163 -41.22 -36.99 12.97
N ASN A 164 -40.01 -36.41 12.91
CA ASN A 164 -38.88 -36.66 12.01
C ASN A 164 -38.87 -36.06 10.59
N MET A 165 -38.19 -34.90 10.49
CA MET A 165 -36.84 -34.80 9.90
C MET A 165 -36.58 -35.56 8.59
N SER A 166 -36.74 -34.86 7.46
CA SER A 166 -35.90 -35.07 6.28
C SER A 166 -35.75 -33.76 5.50
N SER A 167 -34.49 -33.39 5.35
CA SER A 167 -33.90 -32.34 4.50
C SER A 167 -34.64 -32.09 3.18
N SER A 168 -35.04 -30.84 2.96
CA SER A 168 -35.17 -30.30 1.62
C SER A 168 -33.80 -29.76 1.20
N ASP A 169 -33.15 -30.49 0.31
CA ASP A 169 -31.96 -30.08 -0.43
C ASP A 169 -32.26 -28.75 -1.13
N GLY A 170 -31.75 -27.66 -0.55
CA GLY A 170 -31.57 -26.41 -1.27
C GLY A 170 -30.17 -26.44 -1.86
N ASP A 171 -30.08 -26.61 -3.17
CA ASP A 171 -28.84 -26.41 -3.93
C ASP A 171 -28.33 -25.00 -3.65
N PHE A 172 -27.34 -24.88 -2.76
CA PHE A 172 -26.62 -23.65 -2.52
C PHE A 172 -25.64 -23.47 -3.68
N GLU A 173 -26.04 -22.72 -4.72
CA GLU A 173 -25.10 -22.31 -5.76
C GLU A 173 -24.03 -21.39 -5.16
N GLY A 174 -22.85 -21.94 -4.87
CA GLY A 174 -21.69 -21.14 -4.45
C GLY A 174 -21.36 -20.02 -5.46
N PRO A 175 -20.57 -19.00 -5.04
CA PRO A 175 -20.34 -17.79 -5.83
C PRO A 175 -19.86 -18.09 -7.25
N LYS A 176 -20.47 -17.45 -8.25
CA LYS A 176 -20.11 -17.60 -9.66
C LYS A 176 -18.67 -17.12 -9.90
N ILE A 177 -17.98 -17.77 -10.84
CA ILE A 177 -16.63 -17.37 -11.26
C ILE A 177 -16.79 -16.21 -12.25
N PRO A 178 -16.15 -15.05 -12.03
CA PRO A 178 -16.22 -13.95 -13.00
C PRO A 178 -15.55 -14.31 -14.33
N LYS A 179 -16.05 -13.79 -15.46
CA LYS A 179 -15.52 -14.03 -16.83
C LYS A 179 -14.00 -13.92 -16.94
N ILE A 180 -13.41 -12.90 -16.31
CA ILE A 180 -11.95 -12.66 -16.30
C ILE A 180 -11.14 -13.83 -15.72
N ARG A 181 -11.78 -14.72 -14.95
CA ARG A 181 -11.20 -15.88 -14.26
C ARG A 181 -11.70 -17.24 -14.79
N GLU A 182 -12.71 -17.27 -15.65
CA GLU A 182 -13.34 -18.52 -16.13
C GLU A 182 -12.36 -19.44 -16.91
N ASP A 183 -11.36 -18.84 -17.55
CA ASP A 183 -10.31 -19.54 -18.29
C ASP A 183 -9.35 -20.35 -17.39
N ILE A 184 -9.20 -19.96 -16.13
CA ILE A 184 -8.23 -20.55 -15.20
C ILE A 184 -8.84 -21.16 -13.93
N PHE A 185 -10.08 -20.82 -13.59
CA PHE A 185 -10.79 -21.39 -12.45
C PHE A 185 -11.98 -22.26 -12.88
N THR A 186 -12.25 -23.31 -12.10
CA THR A 186 -13.40 -24.19 -12.28
C THR A 186 -14.14 -24.35 -10.95
N LYS A 187 -15.48 -24.43 -10.99
CA LYS A 187 -16.28 -24.63 -9.77
C LYS A 187 -16.08 -26.05 -9.24
N ALA A 188 -15.88 -26.18 -7.94
CA ALA A 188 -15.80 -27.47 -7.28
C ALA A 188 -17.19 -28.13 -7.24
N GLU A 189 -17.28 -29.37 -7.69
CA GLU A 189 -18.51 -30.18 -7.60
C GLU A 189 -18.84 -30.44 -6.12
N ASN A 190 -20.11 -30.27 -5.75
CA ASN A 190 -20.62 -30.48 -4.38
C ASN A 190 -19.92 -29.63 -3.31
N PHE A 191 -19.43 -28.44 -3.67
CA PHE A 191 -18.78 -27.54 -2.71
C PHE A 191 -19.79 -26.96 -1.71
N ILE A 192 -19.53 -27.19 -0.43
CA ILE A 192 -20.27 -26.57 0.67
C ILE A 192 -19.39 -25.45 1.24
N LEU A 193 -19.87 -24.21 1.16
CA LEU A 193 -19.20 -23.07 1.74
C LEU A 193 -19.12 -23.23 3.26
N SER A 194 -17.93 -23.53 3.77
CA SER A 194 -17.71 -23.85 5.18
C SER A 194 -17.46 -22.63 6.08
N VAL A 195 -17.28 -21.44 5.49
CA VAL A 195 -16.95 -20.21 6.21
C VAL A 195 -17.97 -19.13 5.86
N ALA A 196 -18.66 -18.62 6.88
CA ALA A 196 -19.64 -17.55 6.73
C ALA A 196 -18.97 -16.23 6.31
N THR A 197 -19.74 -15.40 5.60
CA THR A 197 -19.39 -14.00 5.32
C THR A 197 -19.15 -13.25 6.63
N LEU A 198 -18.10 -12.42 6.67
CA LEU A 198 -17.77 -11.62 7.85
C LEU A 198 -18.47 -10.27 7.76
N ASN A 199 -19.10 -9.83 8.84
CA ASN A 199 -19.62 -8.46 8.91
C ASN A 199 -18.46 -7.45 8.99
N GLU A 200 -18.71 -6.23 8.53
CA GLU A 200 -17.71 -5.16 8.63
C GLU A 200 -17.32 -4.88 10.09
N GLU A 201 -16.02 -4.88 10.34
CA GLU A 201 -15.47 -4.65 11.67
C GLU A 201 -15.34 -3.14 11.95
N SER A 202 -15.94 -2.67 13.03
CA SER A 202 -15.79 -1.28 13.47
C SER A 202 -14.52 -1.08 14.31
N LYS A 203 -14.18 0.19 14.58
CA LYS A 203 -13.12 0.53 15.54
C LYS A 203 -13.37 -0.11 16.92
N GLN A 204 -14.62 -0.12 17.39
CA GLN A 204 -14.97 -0.66 18.70
C GLN A 204 -14.78 -2.19 18.76
N ASP A 205 -15.09 -2.88 17.67
CA ASP A 205 -14.86 -4.33 17.57
C ASP A 205 -13.37 -4.65 17.62
N ALA A 206 -12.55 -3.91 16.86
CA ALA A 206 -11.10 -4.05 16.88
C ALA A 206 -10.50 -3.73 18.26
N ASP A 207 -10.96 -2.65 18.91
CA ASP A 207 -10.58 -2.30 20.28
C ASP A 207 -10.91 -3.47 21.24
N SER A 208 -12.13 -4.02 21.17
CA SER A 208 -12.56 -5.16 22.00
C SER A 208 -11.72 -6.43 21.78
N LEU A 209 -11.35 -6.72 20.53
CA LEU A 209 -10.51 -7.87 20.20
C LEU A 209 -9.09 -7.72 20.79
N ARG A 210 -8.53 -6.50 20.75
CA ARG A 210 -7.22 -6.22 21.35
C ARG A 210 -7.25 -6.23 22.87
N ASP A 211 -8.31 -5.74 23.49
CA ASP A 211 -8.44 -5.75 24.96
C ASP A 211 -8.57 -7.18 25.51
N LYS A 212 -9.16 -8.09 24.72
CA LYS A 212 -9.27 -9.52 25.06
C LYS A 212 -7.99 -10.31 24.74
N TYR A 213 -7.05 -9.74 24.00
CA TYR A 213 -5.81 -10.42 23.63
C TYR A 213 -4.94 -10.68 24.85
N LYS A 214 -4.43 -11.90 24.93
CA LYS A 214 -3.45 -12.33 25.91
C LYS A 214 -2.31 -13.00 25.18
N ASP A 215 -1.10 -12.53 25.46
CA ASP A 215 0.12 -13.06 24.88
C ASP A 215 0.38 -14.49 25.38
N SER A 216 0.80 -15.36 24.48
CA SER A 216 1.08 -16.77 24.70
C SER A 216 2.21 -17.21 23.77
N ALA A 217 3.07 -18.12 24.23
CA ALA A 217 4.14 -18.70 23.42
C ALA A 217 3.63 -19.44 22.16
N ALA A 218 2.35 -19.84 22.14
CA ALA A 218 1.74 -20.48 20.98
C ALA A 218 1.26 -19.49 19.91
N ASN A 219 1.21 -18.19 20.19
CA ASN A 219 0.75 -17.21 19.22
C ASN A 219 1.73 -17.06 18.05
N THR A 220 1.17 -16.97 16.85
CA THR A 220 1.91 -16.59 15.65
C THR A 220 2.37 -15.13 15.73
N TRP A 221 3.39 -14.79 14.95
CA TRP A 221 3.95 -13.44 14.92
C TRP A 221 2.88 -12.39 14.57
N ILE A 222 1.93 -12.72 13.69
CA ILE A 222 0.89 -11.80 13.24
C ILE A 222 -0.15 -11.56 14.33
N GLU A 223 -0.49 -12.58 15.12
CA GLU A 223 -1.38 -12.43 16.29
C GLU A 223 -0.76 -11.49 17.32
N ILE A 224 0.55 -11.61 17.58
CA ILE A 224 1.29 -10.73 18.49
C ILE A 224 1.36 -9.30 17.93
N PHE A 225 1.71 -9.15 16.65
CA PHE A 225 1.82 -7.85 15.99
C PHE A 225 0.49 -7.08 15.97
N MET A 226 -0.61 -7.77 15.67
CA MET A 226 -1.95 -7.19 15.64
C MET A 226 -2.61 -7.14 17.02
N LYS A 227 -2.02 -7.80 18.03
CA LYS A 227 -2.62 -8.05 19.35
C LYS A 227 -4.02 -8.65 19.21
N ASN A 228 -4.15 -9.70 18.41
CA ASN A 228 -5.45 -10.28 18.08
C ASN A 228 -5.31 -11.78 17.75
N ASN A 229 -5.97 -12.65 18.52
CA ASN A 229 -5.93 -14.11 18.39
C ASN A 229 -6.81 -14.67 17.25
N LYS A 230 -7.33 -13.82 16.36
CA LYS A 230 -8.14 -14.23 15.21
C LYS A 230 -7.34 -14.41 13.93
N TYR A 231 -6.05 -14.08 13.96
CA TYR A 231 -5.15 -14.31 12.83
C TYR A 231 -4.57 -15.71 12.84
N GLY A 232 -4.19 -16.21 11.67
CA GLY A 232 -3.46 -17.47 11.51
C GLY A 232 -2.58 -17.44 10.27
N ILE A 233 -1.74 -18.46 10.11
CA ILE A 233 -0.85 -18.62 8.95
C ILE A 233 -1.05 -20.03 8.39
N ILE A 234 -1.23 -20.11 7.07
CA ILE A 234 -1.22 -21.36 6.32
C ILE A 234 0.02 -21.35 5.44
N ASP A 235 0.91 -22.32 5.67
CA ASP A 235 2.11 -22.53 4.86
C ASP A 235 1.77 -23.34 3.61
N ASN A 236 2.57 -23.19 2.56
CA ASN A 236 2.43 -23.95 1.31
C ASN A 236 3.76 -24.62 0.94
N GLU A 237 3.76 -25.34 -0.19
CA GLU A 237 4.87 -26.16 -0.66
C GLU A 237 6.19 -25.40 -0.93
N GLY A 238 6.13 -24.08 -1.16
CA GLY A 238 7.31 -23.26 -1.42
C GLY A 238 7.94 -23.49 -2.80
N GLY A 239 9.27 -23.36 -2.87
CA GLY A 239 10.04 -23.75 -4.06
C GLY A 239 9.85 -22.87 -5.30
N GLY A 240 9.51 -21.60 -5.14
CA GLY A 240 9.25 -20.66 -6.24
C GLY A 240 7.78 -20.58 -6.68
N ASP A 241 6.95 -21.54 -6.27
CA ASP A 241 5.50 -21.57 -6.56
C ASP A 241 4.64 -20.86 -5.49
N CYS A 242 5.24 -20.47 -4.38
CA CYS A 242 4.55 -19.98 -3.19
C CYS A 242 3.52 -18.86 -3.42
N LEU A 243 3.80 -17.86 -4.29
CA LEU A 243 2.81 -16.82 -4.59
C LEU A 243 1.59 -17.37 -5.33
N PHE A 244 1.79 -18.29 -6.27
CA PHE A 244 0.69 -18.91 -7.01
C PHE A 244 -0.08 -19.89 -6.12
N ALA A 245 0.61 -20.57 -5.21
CA ALA A 245 0.02 -21.44 -4.21
C ALA A 245 -0.89 -20.66 -3.26
N THR A 246 -0.49 -19.48 -2.78
CA THR A 246 -1.38 -18.67 -1.93
C THR A 246 -2.65 -18.23 -2.65
N ILE A 247 -2.59 -17.93 -3.95
CA ILE A 247 -3.79 -17.64 -4.76
C ILE A 247 -4.68 -18.89 -4.85
N ARG A 248 -4.11 -20.03 -5.26
CA ARG A 248 -4.83 -21.31 -5.34
C ARG A 248 -5.55 -21.63 -4.03
N ASP A 249 -4.83 -21.56 -2.92
CA ASP A 249 -5.32 -21.94 -1.60
C ASP A 249 -6.35 -20.94 -1.06
N ALA A 250 -6.22 -19.65 -1.39
CA ALA A 250 -7.21 -18.63 -1.04
C ALA A 250 -8.54 -18.87 -1.76
N PHE A 251 -8.50 -19.06 -3.08
CA PHE A 251 -9.70 -19.26 -3.92
C PHE A 251 -10.40 -20.62 -3.68
N ALA A 252 -9.66 -21.64 -3.22
CA ALA A 252 -10.27 -22.92 -2.82
C ALA A 252 -11.35 -22.75 -1.74
N GLN A 253 -11.26 -21.71 -0.89
CA GLN A 253 -12.28 -21.40 0.11
C GLN A 253 -13.60 -20.88 -0.49
N LEU A 254 -13.59 -20.38 -1.73
CA LEU A 254 -14.80 -20.01 -2.49
C LEU A 254 -15.33 -21.18 -3.35
N GLY A 255 -14.71 -22.36 -3.27
CA GLY A 255 -15.01 -23.48 -4.15
C GLY A 255 -14.49 -23.28 -5.58
N HIS A 256 -13.53 -22.37 -5.77
CA HIS A 256 -12.91 -22.09 -7.06
C HIS A 256 -11.59 -22.85 -7.15
N ASN A 257 -11.57 -23.92 -7.95
CA ASN A 257 -10.40 -24.77 -8.15
C ASN A 257 -9.53 -24.23 -9.28
N THR A 258 -8.22 -24.16 -9.04
CA THR A 258 -7.20 -23.86 -10.07
C THR A 258 -5.91 -24.64 -9.79
N THR A 259 -4.90 -24.46 -10.65
CA THR A 259 -3.56 -25.02 -10.43
C THR A 259 -2.51 -23.94 -10.61
N VAL A 260 -1.36 -24.11 -9.96
CA VAL A 260 -0.20 -23.22 -10.11
C VAL A 260 0.18 -23.07 -11.60
N GLN A 261 0.13 -24.16 -12.36
CA GLN A 261 0.44 -24.14 -13.79
C GLN A 261 -0.51 -23.25 -14.60
N LYS A 262 -1.81 -23.26 -14.29
CA LYS A 262 -2.79 -22.37 -14.96
C LYS A 262 -2.50 -20.90 -14.67
N LEU A 263 -2.23 -20.57 -13.41
CA LEU A 263 -1.90 -19.21 -12.99
C LEU A 263 -0.60 -18.71 -13.64
N ARG A 264 0.46 -19.53 -13.64
CA ARG A 264 1.73 -19.22 -14.32
C ARG A 264 1.56 -19.04 -15.82
N LYS A 265 0.72 -19.87 -16.46
CA LYS A 265 0.42 -19.74 -17.89
C LYS A 265 -0.23 -18.38 -18.18
N LYS A 266 -1.27 -18.00 -17.42
CA LYS A 266 -1.94 -16.70 -17.57
C LYS A 266 -0.96 -15.53 -17.38
N LEU A 267 -0.10 -15.58 -16.36
CA LEU A 267 0.95 -14.57 -16.16
C LEU A 267 1.94 -14.51 -17.34
N SER A 268 2.34 -15.67 -17.90
CA SER A 268 3.30 -15.72 -19.01
C SER A 268 2.77 -15.07 -20.30
N GLU A 269 1.45 -14.98 -20.46
CA GLU A 269 0.82 -14.39 -21.64
C GLU A 269 0.99 -12.86 -21.63
N GLU A 270 1.00 -12.24 -20.44
CA GLU A 270 1.24 -10.80 -20.20
C GLU A 270 2.70 -10.36 -20.39
N ALA A 271 3.64 -11.31 -20.54
CA ALA A 271 5.04 -10.94 -20.79
C ALA A 271 5.21 -10.34 -22.19
N THR A 272 5.65 -9.09 -22.23
CA THR A 272 5.94 -8.32 -23.45
C THR A 272 7.43 -8.36 -23.80
N GLN A 273 7.77 -7.89 -25.00
CA GLN A 273 9.17 -7.76 -25.43
C GLN A 273 9.95 -6.84 -24.49
N ASP A 274 9.35 -5.73 -24.03
CA ASP A 274 10.00 -4.78 -23.14
C ASP A 274 10.32 -5.41 -21.77
N ILE A 275 9.37 -6.17 -21.22
CA ILE A 275 9.59 -6.92 -19.97
C ILE A 275 10.75 -7.90 -20.17
N PHE A 276 10.73 -8.70 -21.23
CA PHE A 276 11.81 -9.64 -21.51
C PHE A 276 13.17 -8.95 -21.62
N MET A 277 13.26 -7.85 -22.38
CA MET A 277 14.51 -7.11 -22.56
C MET A 277 15.01 -6.53 -21.24
N ASN A 278 14.12 -6.04 -20.37
CA ASN A 278 14.47 -5.55 -19.04
C ASN A 278 15.11 -6.63 -18.16
N TYR A 279 14.50 -7.82 -18.10
CA TYR A 279 15.04 -8.95 -17.32
C TYR A 279 16.38 -9.44 -17.90
N LYS A 280 16.51 -9.47 -19.23
CA LYS A 280 17.75 -9.86 -19.89
C LYS A 280 18.88 -8.86 -19.64
N GLU A 281 18.59 -7.57 -19.76
CA GLU A 281 19.54 -6.49 -19.48
C GLU A 281 20.08 -6.58 -18.05
N HIS A 282 19.20 -6.85 -17.06
CA HIS A 282 19.63 -7.07 -15.69
C HIS A 282 20.53 -8.28 -15.53
N TYR A 283 20.15 -9.42 -16.11
CA TYR A 283 21.00 -10.61 -16.08
C TYR A 283 22.39 -10.33 -16.69
N ASP A 284 22.43 -9.74 -17.89
CA ASP A 284 23.67 -9.47 -18.63
C ASP A 284 24.56 -8.47 -17.87
N MET A 285 23.96 -7.42 -17.30
CA MET A 285 24.65 -6.41 -16.49
C MET A 285 25.28 -7.05 -15.26
N TYR A 286 24.52 -7.79 -14.44
CA TYR A 286 25.05 -8.38 -13.21
C TYR A 286 26.03 -9.52 -13.48
N SER A 287 25.78 -10.34 -14.50
CA SER A 287 26.69 -11.41 -14.92
C SER A 287 28.05 -10.84 -15.35
N THR A 288 28.03 -9.80 -16.19
CA THR A 288 29.25 -9.09 -16.61
C THR A 288 29.97 -8.46 -15.43
N ALA A 289 29.25 -7.81 -14.51
CA ALA A 289 29.82 -7.20 -13.31
C ALA A 289 30.49 -8.24 -12.39
N VAL A 290 29.88 -9.42 -12.20
CA VAL A 290 30.47 -10.50 -11.39
C VAL A 290 31.75 -11.04 -12.03
N VAL A 291 31.76 -11.25 -13.35
CA VAL A 291 32.94 -11.73 -14.09
C VAL A 291 34.09 -10.71 -14.00
N ALA A 292 33.80 -9.44 -14.27
CA ALA A 292 34.78 -8.35 -14.19
C ALA A 292 35.35 -8.22 -12.77
N ALA A 293 34.48 -8.11 -11.76
CA ALA A 293 34.91 -7.98 -10.37
C ALA A 293 35.71 -9.19 -9.87
N THR A 294 35.45 -10.39 -10.40
CA THR A 294 36.24 -11.60 -10.09
C THR A 294 37.65 -11.51 -10.65
N LYS A 295 37.80 -11.01 -11.87
CA LYS A 295 39.10 -10.78 -12.49
C LYS A 295 39.87 -9.69 -11.74
N ASP A 296 39.26 -8.54 -11.52
CA ASP A 296 39.89 -7.38 -10.88
C ASP A 296 40.33 -7.69 -9.44
N ALA A 297 39.50 -8.39 -8.66
CA ALA A 297 39.87 -8.81 -7.31
C ALA A 297 41.10 -9.73 -7.30
N LYS A 298 41.25 -10.60 -8.30
CA LYS A 298 42.42 -11.49 -8.44
C LYS A 298 43.69 -10.72 -8.83
N GLU A 299 43.57 -9.72 -9.71
CA GLU A 299 44.69 -8.86 -10.10
C GLU A 299 45.19 -8.02 -8.91
N LEU A 300 44.28 -7.42 -8.14
CA LEU A 300 44.62 -6.67 -6.92
C LEU A 300 45.23 -7.56 -5.83
N GLU A 301 44.82 -8.83 -5.72
CA GLU A 301 45.45 -9.80 -4.82
C GLU A 301 46.93 -10.02 -5.15
N ILE A 302 47.22 -10.22 -6.43
CA ILE A 302 48.59 -10.44 -6.92
C ILE A 302 49.45 -9.20 -6.64
N GLU A 303 48.90 -8.00 -6.86
CA GLU A 303 49.60 -6.75 -6.58
C GLU A 303 49.86 -6.56 -5.07
N TYR A 304 48.87 -6.87 -4.23
CA TYR A 304 48.99 -6.80 -2.77
C TYR A 304 50.11 -7.72 -2.25
N GLU A 305 50.14 -8.97 -2.69
CA GLU A 305 51.20 -9.92 -2.29
C GLU A 305 52.58 -9.50 -2.82
N LYS A 306 52.66 -8.82 -3.97
CA LYS A 306 53.91 -8.22 -4.46
C LYS A 306 54.45 -7.15 -3.50
N TYR A 307 53.62 -6.21 -3.04
CA TYR A 307 54.04 -5.18 -2.07
C TYR A 307 54.40 -5.77 -0.70
N LYS A 308 53.68 -6.79 -0.26
CA LYS A 308 53.98 -7.52 0.98
C LYS A 308 55.34 -8.23 0.91
N LYS A 309 55.68 -8.81 -0.24
CA LYS A 309 57.00 -9.39 -0.50
C LYS A 309 58.10 -8.31 -0.50
N MET A 310 57.90 -7.21 -1.23
CA MET A 310 58.85 -6.08 -1.28
C MET A 310 59.09 -5.47 0.12
N TYR A 311 58.05 -5.40 0.96
CA TYR A 311 58.18 -4.99 2.36
C TYR A 311 59.07 -5.93 3.18
N GLY A 312 58.91 -7.25 3.01
CA GLY A 312 59.70 -8.26 3.72
C GLY A 312 61.19 -8.25 3.33
N GLU A 313 61.49 -7.96 2.06
CA GLU A 313 62.85 -7.94 1.50
C GLU A 313 63.59 -6.61 1.70
N THR A 314 62.87 -5.52 2.00
CA THR A 314 63.46 -4.19 2.19
C THR A 314 63.92 -3.97 3.63
N LEU A 315 65.01 -3.25 3.85
CA LEU A 315 65.48 -2.86 5.19
C LEU A 315 65.20 -1.38 5.50
N ASP A 316 65.18 -0.52 4.48
CA ASP A 316 64.93 0.92 4.62
C ASP A 316 63.52 1.21 5.16
N ARG A 317 63.47 2.03 6.22
CA ARG A 317 62.23 2.34 6.95
C ARG A 317 61.26 3.21 6.13
N ASN A 318 61.77 4.13 5.31
CA ASN A 318 60.93 5.01 4.50
C ASN A 318 60.29 4.26 3.33
N LEU A 319 61.05 3.39 2.66
CA LEU A 319 60.53 2.49 1.62
C LEU A 319 59.52 1.51 2.20
N LYS A 320 59.77 0.94 3.39
CA LYS A 320 58.76 0.12 4.09
C LYS A 320 57.45 0.85 4.32
N LYS A 321 57.51 2.12 4.74
CA LYS A 321 56.32 2.95 4.94
C LYS A 321 55.57 3.16 3.62
N GLN A 322 56.28 3.50 2.54
CA GLN A 322 55.66 3.65 1.21
C GLN A 322 54.99 2.36 0.72
N PHE A 323 55.62 1.19 0.91
CA PHE A 323 55.00 -0.09 0.57
C PHE A 323 53.79 -0.41 1.43
N THR A 324 53.80 -0.03 2.71
CA THR A 324 52.66 -0.21 3.60
C THR A 324 51.49 0.66 3.16
N ASP A 325 51.75 1.93 2.82
CA ASP A 325 50.73 2.87 2.36
C ASP A 325 50.14 2.43 1.00
N ALA A 326 50.98 1.95 0.07
CA ALA A 326 50.53 1.40 -1.21
C ALA A 326 49.72 0.11 -1.02
N ALA A 327 50.20 -0.84 -0.21
CA ALA A 327 49.49 -2.08 0.10
C ALA A 327 48.13 -1.81 0.76
N LYS A 328 48.05 -0.80 1.63
CA LYS A 328 46.78 -0.37 2.24
C LYS A 328 45.79 0.13 1.19
N LYS A 329 46.22 0.99 0.25
CA LYS A 329 45.36 1.48 -0.84
C LYS A 329 44.86 0.33 -1.74
N ILE A 330 45.73 -0.61 -2.09
CA ILE A 330 45.37 -1.78 -2.90
C ILE A 330 44.37 -2.66 -2.15
N LYS A 331 44.62 -2.91 -0.86
CA LYS A 331 43.68 -3.66 -0.02
C LYS A 331 42.31 -2.98 0.05
N ASP A 332 42.28 -1.66 0.28
CA ASP A 332 41.03 -0.91 0.33
C ASP A 332 40.28 -0.97 -1.01
N GLN A 333 40.98 -0.90 -2.15
CA GLN A 333 40.39 -1.10 -3.47
C GLN A 333 39.86 -2.53 -3.66
N ARG A 334 40.64 -3.55 -3.27
CA ARG A 334 40.24 -4.96 -3.37
C ARG A 334 38.99 -5.24 -2.56
N ASP A 335 38.94 -4.75 -1.32
CA ASP A 335 37.81 -4.95 -0.42
C ASP A 335 36.53 -4.27 -0.98
N ARG A 336 36.67 -3.11 -1.65
CA ARG A 336 35.55 -2.47 -2.39
C ARG A 336 35.05 -3.34 -3.54
N ILE A 337 35.95 -3.87 -4.38
CA ILE A 337 35.58 -4.76 -5.50
C ILE A 337 34.92 -6.04 -4.97
N ILE A 338 35.41 -6.61 -3.87
CA ILE A 338 34.79 -7.78 -3.22
C ILE A 338 33.37 -7.47 -2.75
N ASN A 339 33.14 -6.29 -2.15
CA ASN A 339 31.80 -5.88 -1.73
C ASN A 339 30.87 -5.67 -2.94
N GLN A 340 31.34 -5.04 -4.01
CA GLN A 340 30.59 -4.89 -5.26
C GLN A 340 30.25 -6.25 -5.88
N LYS A 341 31.20 -7.19 -5.89
CA LYS A 341 30.97 -8.56 -6.36
C LYS A 341 29.88 -9.26 -5.55
N LYS A 342 29.90 -9.15 -4.22
CA LYS A 342 28.89 -9.75 -3.35
C LYS A 342 27.48 -9.22 -3.66
N VAL A 343 27.34 -7.90 -3.80
CA VAL A 343 26.06 -7.29 -4.18
C VAL A 343 25.64 -7.72 -5.59
N SER A 344 26.56 -7.70 -6.56
CA SER A 344 26.29 -8.13 -7.94
C SER A 344 25.86 -9.59 -8.00
N GLN A 345 26.46 -10.46 -7.19
CA GLN A 345 26.08 -11.87 -7.09
C GLN A 345 24.69 -12.03 -6.49
N SER A 346 24.38 -11.31 -5.41
CA SER A 346 23.04 -11.34 -4.80
C SER A 346 21.96 -10.89 -5.80
N MET A 347 22.26 -9.89 -6.63
CA MET A 347 21.35 -9.47 -7.69
C MET A 347 21.27 -10.49 -8.82
N LEU A 348 22.41 -11.03 -9.27
CA LEU A 348 22.44 -12.07 -10.30
C LEU A 348 21.63 -13.31 -9.90
N ASP A 349 21.61 -13.65 -8.60
CA ASP A 349 20.84 -14.78 -8.08
C ASP A 349 19.32 -14.60 -8.29
N GLU A 350 18.81 -13.36 -8.27
CA GLU A 350 17.40 -13.01 -8.61
C GLU A 350 17.10 -13.27 -10.10
N PHE A 351 18.10 -13.16 -10.98
CA PHE A 351 17.93 -13.29 -12.45
C PHE A 351 18.57 -14.55 -13.03
N LYS A 352 19.09 -15.47 -12.21
CA LYS A 352 19.88 -16.62 -12.68
C LYS A 352 19.18 -17.52 -13.69
N TYR A 353 17.85 -17.58 -13.66
CA TYR A 353 17.02 -18.37 -14.58
C TYR A 353 17.01 -17.79 -16.01
N MET A 354 17.48 -16.55 -16.20
CA MET A 354 17.66 -15.92 -17.51
C MET A 354 18.89 -16.42 -18.26
N LYS A 355 19.72 -17.26 -17.62
CA LYS A 355 20.82 -17.94 -18.30
C LYS A 355 20.29 -18.71 -19.52
N ASP A 356 20.88 -18.44 -20.69
CA ASP A 356 20.53 -19.04 -21.99
C ASP A 356 19.09 -18.72 -22.48
N VAL A 357 18.46 -17.66 -21.94
CA VAL A 357 17.15 -17.15 -22.38
C VAL A 357 17.34 -15.96 -23.34
N ASP A 358 17.27 -16.24 -24.63
CA ASP A 358 17.59 -15.29 -25.71
C ASP A 358 16.35 -14.73 -26.45
N THR A 359 15.17 -15.26 -26.18
CA THR A 359 13.90 -14.95 -26.87
C THR A 359 12.75 -14.82 -25.87
N LEU A 360 11.75 -14.02 -26.24
CA LEU A 360 10.52 -13.84 -25.46
C LEU A 360 9.82 -15.18 -25.21
N GLU A 361 9.79 -16.06 -26.20
CA GLU A 361 9.18 -17.38 -26.11
C GLU A 361 9.85 -18.24 -25.04
N LYS A 362 11.20 -18.28 -24.99
CA LYS A 362 11.93 -18.98 -23.93
C LYS A 362 11.67 -18.37 -22.57
N PHE A 363 11.58 -17.04 -22.49
CA PHE A 363 11.23 -16.34 -21.24
C PHE A 363 9.83 -16.72 -20.76
N LYS A 364 8.83 -16.72 -21.64
CA LYS A 364 7.47 -17.21 -21.34
C LYS A 364 7.48 -18.65 -20.85
N GLN A 365 8.32 -19.53 -21.40
CA GLN A 365 8.48 -20.90 -20.90
C GLN A 365 9.11 -20.94 -19.50
N LYS A 366 10.07 -20.06 -19.19
CA LYS A 366 10.64 -19.94 -17.83
C LYS A 366 9.61 -19.46 -16.80
N ILE A 367 8.75 -18.50 -17.13
CA ILE A 367 7.65 -18.05 -16.24
C ILE A 367 6.73 -19.21 -15.85
N LYS A 368 6.53 -20.17 -16.77
CA LYS A 368 5.72 -21.38 -16.56
C LYS A 368 6.36 -22.43 -15.65
N THR A 369 7.57 -22.21 -15.12
CA THR A 369 8.25 -23.15 -14.21
C THR A 369 8.53 -22.51 -12.85
N CYS A 370 8.81 -23.34 -11.85
CA CYS A 370 9.18 -22.92 -10.50
C CYS A 370 10.55 -22.20 -10.41
N GLU A 371 11.34 -22.20 -11.50
CA GLU A 371 12.58 -21.42 -11.57
C GLU A 371 12.32 -19.91 -11.60
N PHE A 372 11.17 -19.49 -12.14
CA PHE A 372 10.73 -18.10 -12.10
C PHE A 372 10.08 -17.78 -10.75
N TRP A 373 10.72 -16.88 -10.02
CA TRP A 373 10.22 -16.35 -8.75
C TRP A 373 9.39 -15.12 -9.03
N ALA A 374 8.12 -15.16 -8.62
CA ALA A 374 7.16 -14.11 -8.90
C ALA A 374 7.40 -12.89 -7.99
N GLU A 375 8.28 -11.99 -8.46
CA GLU A 375 8.60 -10.73 -7.81
C GLU A 375 7.86 -9.56 -8.48
N THR A 376 8.04 -8.34 -7.94
CA THR A 376 7.24 -7.11 -8.15
C THR A 376 6.33 -7.01 -9.38
N TRP A 377 6.84 -7.19 -10.60
CA TRP A 377 6.01 -7.16 -11.82
C TRP A 377 4.90 -8.24 -11.82
N ALA A 378 5.23 -9.45 -11.39
CA ALA A 378 4.27 -10.54 -11.31
C ALA A 378 3.17 -10.26 -10.30
N LEU A 379 3.48 -9.61 -9.16
CA LEU A 379 2.49 -9.20 -8.17
C LEU A 379 1.47 -8.22 -8.77
N SER A 380 1.91 -7.08 -9.33
CA SER A 380 0.99 -6.08 -9.90
C SER A 380 0.20 -6.63 -11.10
N THR A 381 0.85 -7.46 -11.93
CA THR A 381 0.18 -8.09 -13.08
C THR A 381 -0.89 -9.08 -12.62
N LEU A 382 -0.61 -9.92 -11.61
CA LEU A 382 -1.59 -10.85 -11.03
C LEU A 382 -2.76 -10.10 -10.36
N GLU A 383 -2.50 -8.97 -9.71
CA GLU A 383 -3.55 -8.11 -9.16
C GLU A 383 -4.52 -7.63 -10.25
N ARG A 384 -4.01 -7.22 -11.41
CA ARG A 384 -4.83 -6.79 -12.55
C ARG A 384 -5.55 -7.95 -13.23
N ILE A 385 -4.83 -8.98 -13.71
CA ILE A 385 -5.43 -10.05 -14.53
C ILE A 385 -6.36 -10.97 -13.75
N LEU A 386 -6.25 -10.97 -12.42
CA LEU A 386 -7.19 -11.67 -11.55
C LEU A 386 -8.16 -10.71 -10.87
N ASN A 387 -8.07 -9.40 -11.05
CA ASN A 387 -8.84 -8.39 -10.30
C ASN A 387 -8.87 -8.63 -8.78
N ILE A 388 -7.69 -8.82 -8.18
CA ILE A 388 -7.48 -9.06 -6.75
C ILE A 388 -6.48 -8.07 -6.18
N LYS A 389 -6.47 -7.86 -4.86
CA LYS A 389 -5.42 -7.05 -4.21
C LYS A 389 -4.67 -7.84 -3.13
N PHE A 390 -3.35 -7.89 -3.21
CA PHE A 390 -2.53 -8.45 -2.15
C PHE A 390 -2.28 -7.43 -1.04
N ILE A 391 -2.34 -7.89 0.21
CA ILE A 391 -1.89 -7.16 1.39
C ILE A 391 -0.65 -7.88 1.91
N LEU A 392 0.52 -7.30 1.64
CA LEU A 392 1.81 -7.89 1.91
C LEU A 392 2.29 -7.50 3.32
N LEU A 393 2.44 -8.47 4.21
CA LEU A 393 2.93 -8.28 5.58
C LEU A 393 4.27 -9.02 5.75
N SER A 394 5.31 -8.36 6.23
CA SER A 394 6.66 -8.92 6.32
C SER A 394 6.99 -9.40 7.72
N SER A 395 6.99 -10.72 7.91
CA SER A 395 7.51 -11.33 9.15
C SER A 395 9.01 -11.09 9.35
N GLU A 396 9.78 -10.87 8.27
CA GLU A 396 11.19 -10.50 8.35
C GLU A 396 11.37 -9.13 9.01
N ALA A 397 10.63 -8.12 8.57
CA ALA A 397 10.64 -6.79 9.19
C ALA A 397 10.21 -6.87 10.67
N TYR A 398 9.18 -7.65 10.98
CA TYR A 398 8.74 -7.89 12.35
C TYR A 398 9.84 -8.49 13.23
N LYS A 399 10.51 -9.56 12.76
CA LYS A 399 11.64 -10.19 13.46
C LYS A 399 12.82 -9.23 13.62
N GLY A 400 13.04 -8.38 12.62
CA GLY A 400 14.02 -7.28 12.64
C GLY A 400 13.65 -6.12 13.58
N LYS A 401 12.48 -6.17 14.22
CA LYS A 401 11.88 -5.10 15.04
C LYS A 401 11.57 -3.82 14.26
N ASP A 402 11.56 -3.90 12.93
CA ASP A 402 11.17 -2.84 12.02
C ASP A 402 9.65 -2.83 11.87
N MET A 403 8.98 -2.40 12.94
CA MET A 403 7.51 -2.39 13.02
C MET A 403 6.87 -1.46 12.00
N ALA A 404 7.60 -0.44 11.55
CA ALA A 404 7.15 0.47 10.50
C ALA A 404 7.06 -0.27 9.17
N ASN A 405 8.02 -1.15 8.87
CA ASN A 405 8.13 -1.83 7.59
C ASN A 405 7.51 -3.23 7.51
N VAL A 406 6.69 -3.59 8.50
CA VAL A 406 5.89 -4.82 8.44
C VAL A 406 4.88 -4.76 7.30
N LEU A 407 4.09 -3.71 7.15
CA LEU A 407 3.17 -3.60 6.00
C LEU A 407 3.95 -3.11 4.77
N ASN A 408 4.00 -3.91 3.71
CA ASN A 408 4.57 -3.53 2.42
C ASN A 408 3.46 -3.05 1.49
N CYS A 409 3.60 -1.83 0.99
CA CYS A 409 2.58 -1.15 0.19
C CYS A 409 2.56 -1.58 -1.28
N GLY A 410 3.50 -2.44 -1.69
CA GLY A 410 3.68 -2.83 -3.08
C GLY A 410 4.28 -1.69 -3.93
N GLN A 411 4.52 -1.98 -5.20
CA GLN A 411 4.89 -0.98 -6.21
C GLN A 411 3.85 -1.01 -7.32
N LEU A 412 3.46 0.17 -7.81
CA LEU A 412 2.62 0.29 -9.00
C LEU A 412 3.52 0.16 -10.23
N ASN A 413 3.77 -1.08 -10.67
CA ASN A 413 4.64 -1.40 -11.81
C ASN A 413 3.86 -1.96 -13.01
N ASP A 414 2.56 -1.71 -13.05
CA ASP A 414 1.68 -2.11 -14.14
C ASP A 414 1.16 -0.85 -14.82
N SER A 415 1.66 -0.58 -16.02
CA SER A 415 1.35 0.64 -16.77
C SER A 415 -0.11 0.73 -17.17
N ILE A 416 -0.80 -0.41 -17.32
CA ILE A 416 -2.22 -0.46 -17.66
C ILE A 416 -3.05 -0.03 -16.44
N LEU A 417 -2.70 -0.53 -15.26
CA LEU A 417 -3.35 -0.13 -14.01
C LEU A 417 -3.10 1.34 -13.68
N GLU A 418 -1.88 1.82 -13.93
CA GLU A 418 -1.52 3.22 -13.76
C GLU A 418 -2.29 4.14 -14.74
N SER A 419 -2.38 3.77 -16.02
CA SER A 419 -3.12 4.56 -17.02
C SER A 419 -4.61 4.60 -16.75
N ARG A 420 -5.18 3.53 -16.16
CA ARG A 420 -6.60 3.47 -15.80
C ARG A 420 -6.96 4.45 -14.70
N GLY A 421 -6.03 4.79 -13.79
CA GLY A 421 -6.26 5.75 -12.70
C GLY A 421 -7.23 5.28 -11.61
N GLU A 422 -7.90 4.15 -11.79
CA GLU A 422 -8.83 3.54 -10.84
C GLU A 422 -8.64 2.01 -10.79
N PHE A 423 -8.66 1.45 -9.57
CA PHE A 423 -8.57 0.01 -9.35
C PHE A 423 -9.62 -0.48 -8.35
N THR A 424 -10.53 -1.35 -8.81
CA THR A 424 -11.64 -1.88 -8.01
C THR A 424 -11.50 -3.41 -7.82
N PRO A 425 -10.62 -3.88 -6.91
CA PRO A 425 -10.42 -5.30 -6.68
C PRO A 425 -11.67 -5.95 -6.07
N ASP A 426 -12.04 -7.14 -6.56
CA ASP A 426 -13.19 -7.89 -6.01
C ASP A 426 -12.88 -8.45 -4.62
N VAL A 427 -11.63 -8.88 -4.46
CA VAL A 427 -11.17 -9.64 -3.30
C VAL A 427 -9.74 -9.26 -2.92
N TYR A 428 -9.45 -9.40 -1.64
CA TYR A 428 -8.18 -9.14 -1.00
C TYR A 428 -7.61 -10.44 -0.45
N ILE A 429 -6.30 -10.63 -0.60
CA ILE A 429 -5.57 -11.78 -0.06
C ILE A 429 -4.44 -11.24 0.81
N MET A 430 -4.44 -11.62 2.10
CA MET A 430 -3.35 -11.25 3.01
C MET A 430 -2.25 -12.31 2.95
N VAL A 431 -1.00 -11.88 2.76
CA VAL A 431 0.14 -12.80 2.67
C VAL A 431 1.31 -12.35 3.54
N ASP A 432 1.97 -13.32 4.18
CA ASP A 432 3.26 -13.14 4.86
C ASP A 432 4.39 -13.25 3.83
N TYR A 433 5.15 -12.18 3.66
CA TYR A 433 6.29 -12.09 2.75
C TYR A 433 7.61 -12.18 3.53
N LEU A 434 8.32 -13.30 3.35
CA LEU A 434 9.59 -13.60 4.01
C LEU A 434 10.82 -13.16 3.19
N GLY A 435 10.63 -12.49 2.06
CA GLY A 435 11.70 -12.17 1.08
C GLY A 435 11.92 -13.28 0.04
N TRP A 436 11.73 -14.54 0.41
CA TRP A 436 11.96 -15.71 -0.47
C TRP A 436 10.77 -16.69 -0.50
N HIS A 437 9.69 -16.38 0.22
CA HIS A 437 8.50 -17.23 0.34
C HIS A 437 7.27 -16.40 0.69
N TYR A 438 6.11 -16.84 0.20
CA TYR A 438 4.80 -16.29 0.51
C TYR A 438 3.99 -17.31 1.29
N LYS A 439 3.43 -16.92 2.43
CA LYS A 439 2.45 -17.73 3.19
C LYS A 439 1.12 -17.02 3.26
N LEU A 440 0.03 -17.77 3.36
CA LEU A 440 -1.30 -17.19 3.41
C LEU A 440 -1.63 -16.78 4.86
N ILE A 441 -2.06 -15.54 5.06
CA ILE A 441 -2.52 -15.05 6.35
C ILE A 441 -4.04 -15.17 6.40
N THR A 442 -4.55 -15.83 7.44
CA THR A 442 -5.99 -15.98 7.65
C THR A 442 -6.49 -15.05 8.73
N TYR A 443 -7.78 -14.71 8.66
CA TYR A 443 -8.48 -13.97 9.70
C TYR A 443 -9.85 -14.59 9.96
N LYS A 444 -10.14 -14.94 11.22
CA LYS A 444 -11.34 -15.69 11.61
C LYS A 444 -11.53 -16.96 10.74
N LYS A 445 -10.42 -17.63 10.41
CA LYS A 445 -10.32 -18.81 9.50
C LYS A 445 -10.62 -18.54 8.02
N LYS A 446 -10.90 -17.29 7.64
CA LYS A 446 -11.08 -16.88 6.24
C LYS A 446 -9.72 -16.55 5.60
N THR A 447 -9.55 -16.87 4.32
CA THR A 447 -8.30 -16.74 3.54
C THR A 447 -8.38 -15.66 2.46
N ILE A 448 -9.59 -15.28 2.05
CA ILE A 448 -9.90 -14.35 0.97
C ILE A 448 -11.04 -13.44 1.43
N PHE A 449 -10.98 -12.14 1.14
CA PHE A 449 -11.84 -11.14 1.79
C PHE A 449 -12.41 -10.17 0.78
N THR A 450 -13.66 -9.72 0.93
CA THR A 450 -14.08 -8.46 0.31
C THR A 450 -13.57 -7.26 1.13
N PHE A 451 -13.75 -6.04 0.64
CA PHE A 451 -13.35 -4.85 1.40
C PHE A 451 -14.05 -4.78 2.76
N ALA A 452 -15.36 -5.04 2.81
CA ALA A 452 -16.13 -5.06 4.06
C ALA A 452 -15.55 -6.04 5.09
N GLU A 453 -15.09 -7.22 4.64
CA GLU A 453 -14.57 -8.30 5.48
C GLU A 453 -13.16 -8.08 6.00
N LEU A 454 -12.41 -7.12 5.45
CA LEU A 454 -11.06 -6.81 5.91
C LEU A 454 -11.08 -6.31 7.36
N PRO A 455 -10.15 -6.77 8.22
CA PRO A 455 -10.06 -6.29 9.60
C PRO A 455 -9.84 -4.78 9.66
N TYR A 456 -10.52 -4.09 10.59
CA TYR A 456 -10.43 -2.63 10.72
C TYR A 456 -8.99 -2.15 10.89
N ASP A 457 -8.20 -2.85 11.71
CA ASP A 457 -6.79 -2.49 11.96
C ASP A 457 -5.90 -2.65 10.73
N VAL A 458 -6.23 -3.57 9.82
CA VAL A 458 -5.52 -3.72 8.54
C VAL A 458 -5.88 -2.55 7.63
N LYS A 459 -7.18 -2.23 7.48
CA LYS A 459 -7.64 -1.07 6.71
C LYS A 459 -6.95 0.21 7.18
N LYS A 460 -6.92 0.43 8.49
CA LYS A 460 -6.28 1.59 9.11
C LYS A 460 -4.78 1.63 8.86
N LYS A 461 -4.06 0.52 9.02
CA LYS A 461 -2.61 0.47 8.75
C LYS A 461 -2.29 0.79 7.29
N ILE A 462 -3.13 0.36 6.34
CA ILE A 462 -2.97 0.67 4.92
C ILE A 462 -3.14 2.18 4.69
N VAL A 463 -4.17 2.80 5.24
CA VAL A 463 -4.34 4.27 5.14
C VAL A 463 -3.17 5.00 5.79
N ASP A 464 -2.83 4.62 7.03
CA ASP A 464 -1.81 5.29 7.84
C ASP A 464 -0.43 5.21 7.21
N LYS A 465 -0.13 4.18 6.42
CA LYS A 465 1.21 3.92 5.87
C LYS A 465 1.29 4.01 4.34
N CYS A 466 0.41 3.31 3.63
CA CYS A 466 0.49 3.15 2.18
C CYS A 466 -0.17 4.29 1.41
N MET A 467 -0.99 5.08 2.08
CA MET A 467 -1.67 6.24 1.49
C MET A 467 -1.18 7.57 2.08
N GLU A 468 -0.02 7.60 2.76
CA GLU A 468 0.54 8.83 3.34
C GLU A 468 0.73 9.92 2.28
N LYS A 469 1.33 9.55 1.13
CA LYS A 469 1.60 10.44 -0.02
C LYS A 469 0.53 10.44 -1.11
N ASN A 470 -0.62 9.80 -0.89
CA ASN A 470 -1.64 9.56 -1.92
C ASN A 470 -1.05 8.95 -3.23
N SER A 471 -0.10 8.01 -3.09
CA SER A 471 0.62 7.42 -4.21
C SER A 471 0.63 5.89 -4.13
N GLY A 472 0.75 5.22 -5.28
CA GLY A 472 0.82 3.75 -5.37
C GLY A 472 -0.55 3.08 -5.48
N ALA A 473 -0.58 1.76 -5.64
CA ALA A 473 -1.78 1.01 -6.02
C ALA A 473 -2.97 1.18 -5.06
N PHE A 474 -2.74 1.33 -3.75
CA PHE A 474 -3.81 1.55 -2.78
C PHE A 474 -4.49 2.92 -2.91
N ALA A 475 -3.78 3.92 -3.46
CA ALA A 475 -4.34 5.24 -3.73
C ALA A 475 -5.28 5.26 -4.94
N LEU A 476 -5.28 4.20 -5.76
CA LEU A 476 -6.21 4.01 -6.88
C LEU A 476 -7.51 3.32 -6.47
N ILE A 477 -7.62 2.82 -5.22
CA ILE A 477 -8.75 2.01 -4.79
C ILE A 477 -9.82 2.89 -4.11
N PRO A 478 -11.01 3.07 -4.70
CA PRO A 478 -12.05 3.97 -4.18
C PRO A 478 -12.48 3.67 -2.73
N ASP A 479 -12.57 2.39 -2.37
CA ASP A 479 -12.95 1.98 -1.02
C ASP A 479 -11.96 2.47 0.05
N PHE A 480 -10.67 2.46 -0.25
CA PHE A 480 -9.63 2.98 0.65
C PHE A 480 -9.62 4.50 0.70
N ILE A 481 -9.89 5.18 -0.42
CA ILE A 481 -10.04 6.64 -0.48
C ILE A 481 -11.20 7.07 0.44
N ARG A 482 -12.38 6.47 0.29
CA ARG A 482 -13.55 6.74 1.14
C ARG A 482 -13.28 6.45 2.61
N PHE A 483 -12.62 5.33 2.91
CA PHE A 483 -12.26 4.99 4.29
C PHE A 483 -11.30 6.02 4.89
N LYS A 484 -10.30 6.49 4.14
CA LYS A 484 -9.39 7.56 4.55
C LYS A 484 -10.13 8.87 4.81
N GLU A 485 -11.02 9.30 3.93
CA GLU A 485 -11.85 10.51 4.09
C GLU A 485 -12.73 10.44 5.35
N HIS A 486 -13.33 9.29 5.61
CA HIS A 486 -14.11 9.06 6.83
C HIS A 486 -13.26 9.11 8.11
N LEU A 487 -11.99 8.65 8.06
CA LEU A 487 -11.07 8.81 9.18
C LEU A 487 -10.66 10.28 9.40
N ILE A 488 -10.45 11.03 8.31
CA ILE A 488 -10.05 12.44 8.36
C ILE A 488 -11.20 13.32 8.87
N SER A 489 -12.42 13.13 8.37
CA SER A 489 -13.60 13.89 8.79
C SER A 489 -13.91 13.73 10.28
N LYS A 490 -13.67 12.53 10.84
CA LYS A 490 -13.76 12.29 12.30
C LYS A 490 -12.61 12.91 13.10
N SER A 491 -11.48 13.17 12.47
CA SER A 491 -10.29 13.72 13.11
C SER A 491 -10.23 15.25 13.07
N GLY A 492 -11.07 15.91 12.27
CA GLY A 492 -11.15 17.37 12.15
C GLY A 492 -9.90 18.02 11.53
N VAL A 493 -9.03 17.25 10.88
CA VAL A 493 -7.77 17.73 10.29
C VAL A 493 -7.97 17.97 8.80
N SER A 494 -7.93 19.22 8.35
CA SER A 494 -7.93 19.53 6.92
C SER A 494 -6.55 19.20 6.33
N PRO A 495 -6.45 18.55 5.15
CA PRO A 495 -5.16 18.34 4.50
C PRO A 495 -4.63 19.70 4.03
N VAL A 496 -3.70 20.27 4.77
CA VAL A 496 -2.95 21.44 4.33
C VAL A 496 -2.08 20.97 3.16
N CYS A 497 -2.36 21.47 1.96
CA CYS A 497 -1.42 21.37 0.84
C CYS A 497 -0.12 22.04 1.27
N LYS A 498 0.91 21.23 1.58
CA LYS A 498 2.25 21.76 1.82
C LYS A 498 2.82 22.14 0.46
N PHE A 499 3.12 23.42 0.29
CA PHE A 499 4.07 23.80 -0.75
C PHE A 499 5.44 23.23 -0.36
N ASP A 500 6.13 22.60 -1.31
CA ASP A 500 7.54 22.23 -1.15
C ASP A 500 8.35 23.51 -1.00
N GLU A 501 8.57 23.96 0.25
CA GLU A 501 9.59 24.94 0.53
C GLU A 501 10.94 24.34 0.09
N LEU A 502 11.59 25.00 -0.87
CA LEU A 502 12.91 24.61 -1.35
C LEU A 502 13.90 24.70 -0.18
N SER A 503 14.30 23.55 0.36
CA SER A 503 15.29 23.49 1.44
C SER A 503 16.66 24.02 0.98
N ASP A 504 17.48 24.51 1.91
CA ASP A 504 18.81 25.04 1.60
C ASP A 504 19.71 23.95 1.00
N ALA A 505 19.57 22.70 1.48
CA ALA A 505 20.23 21.55 0.87
C ALA A 505 19.77 21.28 -0.58
N LYS A 506 18.50 21.52 -0.91
CA LYS A 506 17.99 21.40 -2.28
C LYS A 506 18.50 22.54 -3.17
N ILE A 507 18.45 23.78 -2.68
CA ILE A 507 18.93 24.97 -3.39
C ILE A 507 20.42 24.84 -3.74
N ARG A 508 21.22 24.26 -2.83
CA ARG A 508 22.67 24.04 -3.04
C ARG A 508 23.01 22.77 -3.81
N GLY A 509 22.03 21.93 -4.17
CA GLY A 509 22.26 20.68 -4.88
C GLY A 509 23.08 19.65 -4.10
N LEU A 510 22.88 19.55 -2.78
CA LEU A 510 23.67 18.67 -1.90
C LEU A 510 23.27 17.18 -1.95
N TYR A 511 22.24 16.85 -2.73
CA TYR A 511 21.78 15.48 -2.93
C TYR A 511 21.16 15.29 -4.32
N ASP A 512 21.16 14.03 -4.76
CA ASP A 512 20.47 13.54 -5.94
C ASP A 512 19.05 13.09 -5.55
N GLU A 513 18.02 13.56 -6.27
CA GLU A 513 16.63 13.16 -6.04
C GLU A 513 16.34 11.73 -6.48
N ALA A 514 17.11 11.18 -7.44
CA ALA A 514 16.94 9.82 -7.92
C ALA A 514 17.35 8.76 -6.87
N VAL A 515 18.25 9.13 -5.95
CA VAL A 515 18.74 8.24 -4.89
C VAL A 515 18.26 8.72 -3.54
N ALA A 516 17.27 8.05 -2.94
CA ALA A 516 16.76 8.35 -1.62
C ALA A 516 16.87 7.15 -0.69
N PHE A 517 17.45 7.36 0.49
CA PHE A 517 17.48 6.40 1.58
C PHE A 517 16.61 6.87 2.73
N GLN A 518 15.91 5.92 3.35
CA GLN A 518 15.01 6.15 4.45
C GLN A 518 15.52 5.40 5.68
N PHE A 519 15.55 6.08 6.82
CA PHE A 519 16.03 5.51 8.06
C PHE A 519 15.27 6.03 9.27
N TYR A 520 15.35 5.25 10.33
CA TYR A 520 14.91 5.55 11.69
C TYR A 520 15.55 4.57 12.68
N ASP A 521 15.40 4.81 13.98
CA ASP A 521 16.04 4.08 15.08
C ASP A 521 15.82 2.55 15.08
N LYS A 522 14.72 2.05 14.49
CA LYS A 522 14.40 0.60 14.43
C LYS A 522 14.44 0.02 13.01
N SER A 523 15.04 0.72 12.05
CA SER A 523 15.19 0.25 10.66
C SER A 523 15.83 -1.13 10.62
N SER A 524 15.29 -2.09 9.87
CA SER A 524 15.92 -3.40 9.78
C SER A 524 17.28 -3.32 9.06
N ASP A 525 18.23 -4.14 9.51
CA ASP A 525 19.45 -4.39 8.75
C ASP A 525 19.20 -5.46 7.68
N GLY A 526 20.07 -5.55 6.67
CA GLY A 526 20.07 -6.66 5.71
C GLY A 526 19.53 -6.35 4.32
N LYS A 527 18.55 -5.46 4.16
CA LYS A 527 18.12 -5.03 2.82
C LYS A 527 19.19 -4.18 2.14
N LEU A 528 19.43 -4.44 0.85
CA LEU A 528 20.32 -3.63 0.03
C LEU A 528 19.88 -2.14 0.03
N PRO A 529 20.80 -1.18 -0.05
CA PRO A 529 20.47 0.24 -0.20
C PRO A 529 19.56 0.45 -1.42
N GLY A 530 18.44 1.16 -1.22
CA GLY A 530 17.43 1.41 -2.26
C GLY A 530 16.34 0.34 -2.39
N LYS A 531 16.48 -0.79 -1.69
CA LYS A 531 15.45 -1.85 -1.60
C LYS A 531 14.66 -1.78 -0.27
N GLY A 532 14.97 -0.81 0.60
CA GLY A 532 14.20 -0.53 1.81
C GLY A 532 12.83 0.09 1.51
N SER A 533 11.92 0.06 2.49
CA SER A 533 10.63 0.76 2.36
C SER A 533 10.88 2.27 2.25
N GLY A 534 10.24 2.93 1.29
CA GLY A 534 10.40 4.37 1.07
C GLY A 534 11.75 4.79 0.48
N GLU A 535 12.57 3.84 0.04
CA GLU A 535 13.84 4.10 -0.64
C GLU A 535 13.70 4.01 -2.16
N THR A 536 14.52 4.78 -2.86
CA THR A 536 14.59 4.78 -4.33
C THR A 536 16.05 4.84 -4.78
N ILE A 537 16.39 4.10 -5.82
CA ILE A 537 17.70 4.15 -6.45
C ILE A 537 17.60 3.66 -7.89
N PRO A 538 18.29 4.29 -8.86
CA PRO A 538 18.49 3.70 -10.18
C PRO A 538 19.23 2.36 -10.06
N LYS A 539 18.83 1.37 -10.85
CA LYS A 539 19.34 -0.01 -10.70
C LYS A 539 20.85 -0.09 -10.93
N GLU A 540 21.35 0.75 -11.83
CA GLU A 540 22.76 0.88 -12.22
C GLU A 540 23.60 1.45 -11.07
N ALA A 541 22.99 2.29 -10.22
CA ALA A 541 23.64 2.92 -9.09
C ALA A 541 23.73 2.01 -7.85
N ILE A 542 23.05 0.84 -7.80
CA ILE A 542 23.03 0.00 -6.59
C ILE A 542 24.45 -0.44 -6.17
N LEU A 543 25.30 -0.78 -7.15
CA LEU A 543 26.66 -1.25 -6.91
C LEU A 543 27.54 -0.18 -6.25
N GLU A 544 27.21 1.09 -6.45
CA GLU A 544 27.91 2.23 -5.85
C GLU A 544 27.81 2.28 -4.33
N PHE A 545 26.77 1.67 -3.76
CA PHE A 545 26.46 1.65 -2.33
C PHE A 545 26.79 0.31 -1.67
N SER A 546 27.51 -0.57 -2.36
CA SER A 546 27.97 -1.86 -1.82
C SER A 546 28.77 -1.73 -0.51
N ASN A 547 29.60 -0.68 -0.37
CA ASN A 547 30.32 -0.42 0.87
C ASN A 547 29.40 0.06 2.00
N LEU A 548 28.33 0.80 1.67
CA LEU A 548 27.33 1.19 2.67
C LEU A 548 26.60 -0.06 3.19
N HIS A 549 26.23 -0.98 2.30
CA HIS A 549 25.60 -2.25 2.66
C HIS A 549 26.50 -3.13 3.55
N ALA A 550 27.81 -3.12 3.32
CA ALA A 550 28.76 -3.88 4.13
C ALA A 550 28.84 -3.40 5.59
N ILE A 551 28.36 -2.18 5.88
CA ILE A 551 28.32 -1.64 7.24
C ILE A 551 27.04 -2.11 7.93
N LYS A 552 27.19 -2.99 8.91
CA LYS A 552 26.09 -3.46 9.76
C LYS A 552 25.32 -2.30 10.38
N ASP A 553 23.99 -2.40 10.36
CA ASP A 553 23.03 -1.44 10.93
C ASP A 553 23.20 0.00 10.40
N TRP A 554 23.69 0.20 9.16
CA TRP A 554 24.01 1.53 8.64
C TRP A 554 22.83 2.51 8.69
N ARG A 555 21.59 2.06 8.45
CA ARG A 555 20.39 2.90 8.54
C ARG A 555 20.19 3.43 9.96
N LYS A 556 20.28 2.56 10.97
CA LYS A 556 20.14 2.96 12.38
C LYS A 556 21.25 3.91 12.80
N LYS A 557 22.49 3.67 12.33
CA LYS A 557 23.66 4.53 12.62
C LYS A 557 23.49 5.98 12.16
N LEU A 558 22.68 6.22 11.13
CA LEU A 558 22.34 7.58 10.68
C LEU A 558 21.42 8.31 11.67
N ASP A 559 20.62 7.59 12.45
CA ASP A 559 19.61 8.14 13.37
C ASP A 559 20.21 8.78 14.63
N ASP A 560 19.58 9.84 15.13
CA ASP A 560 20.01 10.61 16.31
C ASP A 560 19.89 9.81 17.61
N TYR A 561 19.07 8.75 17.63
CA TYR A 561 18.94 7.81 18.74
C TYR A 561 20.10 6.80 18.80
N TRP A 562 20.92 6.69 17.75
CA TRP A 562 22.00 5.71 17.75
C TRP A 562 23.03 6.00 18.85
N VAL A 563 23.22 5.01 19.72
CA VAL A 563 24.28 4.99 20.73
C VAL A 563 25.38 4.05 20.26
N GLU A 564 26.55 4.60 19.93
CA GLU A 564 27.70 3.78 19.54
C GLU A 564 28.29 3.11 20.80
N PRO A 565 28.34 1.76 20.85
CA PRO A 565 28.74 1.05 22.07
C PRO A 565 30.13 1.45 22.57
N GLY A 566 30.17 2.02 23.77
CA GLY A 566 31.41 2.41 24.44
C GLY A 566 32.14 3.61 23.82
N LYS A 567 31.53 4.32 22.86
CA LYS A 567 32.16 5.46 22.17
C LYS A 567 31.27 6.71 22.21
N PRO A 568 31.22 7.45 23.34
CA PRO A 568 30.57 8.75 23.37
C PRO A 568 31.37 9.79 22.56
N PHE A 569 30.71 10.85 22.10
CA PHE A 569 31.37 12.03 21.53
C PHE A 569 31.39 13.18 22.55
N VAL A 570 32.30 14.13 22.37
CA VAL A 570 32.46 15.30 23.26
C VAL A 570 31.80 16.52 22.62
N LEU A 571 30.94 17.20 23.36
CA LEU A 571 30.35 18.48 22.98
C LEU A 571 30.08 19.30 24.25
N ASP A 572 30.36 20.61 24.20
CA ASP A 572 30.30 21.51 25.36
C ASP A 572 31.06 21.04 26.60
N GLY A 573 32.21 20.37 26.41
CA GLY A 573 33.03 19.88 27.52
C GLY A 573 32.50 18.62 28.22
N HIS A 574 31.42 18.03 27.72
CA HIS A 574 30.81 16.80 28.28
C HIS A 574 30.74 15.68 27.25
N ARG A 575 30.65 14.44 27.72
CA ARG A 575 30.49 13.26 26.87
C ARG A 575 29.02 12.92 26.67
N TRP A 576 28.65 12.57 25.44
CA TRP A 576 27.28 12.28 25.05
C TRP A 576 27.20 10.94 24.33
N ASN A 577 26.25 10.10 24.75
CA ASN A 577 26.06 8.77 24.20
C ASN A 577 25.34 8.77 22.84
N SER A 578 24.53 9.79 22.56
CA SER A 578 23.91 10.00 21.23
C SER A 578 23.57 11.48 21.01
N VAL A 579 23.22 11.83 19.77
CA VAL A 579 22.72 13.16 19.41
C VAL A 579 21.46 13.49 20.19
N GLU A 580 20.54 12.53 20.32
CA GLU A 580 19.30 12.70 21.07
C GLU A 580 19.56 13.05 22.55
N HIS A 581 20.55 12.44 23.21
CA HIS A 581 20.88 12.77 24.60
C HIS A 581 21.31 14.24 24.75
N TYR A 582 22.23 14.69 23.89
CA TYR A 582 22.68 16.08 23.89
C TYR A 582 21.53 17.04 23.57
N TYR A 583 20.80 16.77 22.48
CA TYR A 583 19.74 17.65 22.01
C TYR A 583 18.64 17.82 23.06
N GLN A 584 18.22 16.74 23.71
CA GLN A 584 17.19 16.80 24.75
C GLN A 584 17.70 17.45 26.05
N GLY A 585 18.96 17.23 26.42
CA GLY A 585 19.59 17.93 27.53
C GLY A 585 19.69 19.43 27.27
N SER A 586 20.11 19.83 26.06
CA SER A 586 20.41 21.22 25.70
C SER A 586 19.24 22.18 25.94
N LYS A 587 18.00 21.67 25.95
CA LYS A 587 16.77 22.38 26.36
C LYS A 587 16.81 23.00 27.75
N PHE A 588 17.73 22.58 28.61
CA PHE A 588 17.83 22.97 30.02
C PHE A 588 19.16 23.62 30.37
N LYS A 589 20.04 23.82 29.38
CA LYS A 589 21.45 24.21 29.56
C LYS A 589 21.63 25.59 30.19
N GLU A 590 20.72 26.54 29.96
CA GLU A 590 20.83 27.90 30.50
C GLU A 590 20.19 28.02 31.89
N SER A 591 18.94 27.57 32.04
CA SER A 591 18.15 27.77 33.26
C SER A 591 18.36 26.68 34.32
N ASN A 592 18.71 25.45 33.90
CA ASN A 592 18.79 24.29 34.78
C ASN A 592 20.04 23.42 34.49
N PRO A 593 21.27 23.94 34.71
CA PRO A 593 22.51 23.25 34.31
C PRO A 593 22.70 21.87 34.95
N GLU A 594 22.29 21.68 36.21
CA GLU A 594 22.38 20.37 36.86
C GLU A 594 21.50 19.32 36.17
N PHE A 595 20.28 19.71 35.77
CA PHE A 595 19.39 18.81 35.03
C PHE A 595 19.92 18.55 33.62
N TYR A 596 20.50 19.54 32.94
CA TYR A 596 21.21 19.36 31.67
C TYR A 596 22.31 18.28 31.79
N LEU A 597 23.15 18.37 32.82
CA LEU A 597 24.23 17.40 33.04
C LEU A 597 23.73 15.99 33.33
N SER A 598 22.50 15.82 33.81
CA SER A 598 21.91 14.49 34.01
C SER A 598 21.74 13.69 32.71
N PHE A 599 21.80 14.32 31.54
CA PHE A 599 21.75 13.66 30.23
C PHE A 599 23.14 13.26 29.71
N SER A 600 24.20 13.81 30.30
CA SER A 600 25.59 13.50 29.91
C SER A 600 25.97 12.08 30.31
N ALA A 601 26.87 11.46 29.55
CA ALA A 601 27.35 10.11 29.80
C ALA A 601 28.07 10.00 31.15
N GLU A 602 28.70 11.08 31.64
CA GLU A 602 29.37 11.09 32.95
C GLU A 602 28.40 10.97 34.13
N SER A 603 27.15 11.41 33.97
CA SER A 603 26.16 11.36 35.05
C SER A 603 25.79 9.94 35.47
N GLY A 604 25.91 8.96 34.56
CA GLY A 604 25.56 7.56 34.80
C GLY A 604 24.06 7.32 35.05
N THR A 605 23.21 8.34 34.89
CA THR A 605 21.76 8.26 35.11
C THR A 605 21.09 7.40 34.05
N ASP A 606 19.85 7.02 34.28
CA ASP A 606 19.02 6.36 33.27
C ASP A 606 18.74 7.26 32.06
N LEU A 607 18.65 8.58 32.28
CA LEU A 607 18.49 9.57 31.22
C LEU A 607 19.66 9.57 30.26
N SER A 608 20.89 9.38 30.76
CA SER A 608 22.10 9.34 29.93
C SER A 608 22.27 8.08 29.09
N LYS A 609 21.51 7.02 29.39
CA LYS A 609 21.66 5.70 28.75
C LYS A 609 20.59 5.41 27.70
N ASN A 610 19.40 5.98 27.86
CA ASN A 610 18.25 5.67 27.02
C ASN A 610 17.72 6.92 26.31
N PRO A 611 17.90 7.01 24.97
CA PRO A 611 17.38 8.12 24.17
C PRO A 611 15.87 8.33 24.27
N GLU A 612 15.07 7.26 24.36
CA GLU A 612 13.61 7.37 24.53
C GLU A 612 13.25 8.02 25.88
N MET A 613 14.00 7.70 26.94
CA MET A 613 13.82 8.33 28.26
C MET A 613 14.27 9.79 28.27
N ALA A 614 15.40 10.10 27.62
CA ALA A 614 15.86 11.47 27.46
C ALA A 614 14.80 12.34 26.77
N LYS A 615 14.25 11.89 25.64
CA LYS A 615 13.17 12.60 24.95
C LYS A 615 11.91 12.74 25.79
N ALA A 616 11.53 11.71 26.53
CA ALA A 616 10.36 11.73 27.40
C ALA A 616 10.51 12.75 28.55
N ALA A 617 11.67 12.82 29.18
CA ALA A 617 11.99 13.82 30.21
C ALA A 617 11.94 15.26 29.66
N ALA A 618 12.35 15.44 28.41
CA ALA A 618 12.32 16.72 27.72
C ALA A 618 10.99 17.03 26.98
N SER A 619 9.96 16.19 27.16
CA SER A 619 8.62 16.39 26.58
C SER A 619 7.79 17.40 27.40
N SER A 620 6.63 17.81 26.89
CA SER A 620 5.70 18.68 27.64
C SER A 620 5.31 18.08 28.99
N SER A 621 5.06 16.76 29.03
CA SER A 621 4.67 16.04 30.24
C SER A 621 5.82 15.77 31.22
N GLY A 622 7.07 15.72 30.73
CA GLY A 622 8.23 15.29 31.51
C GLY A 622 8.15 13.85 32.05
N LYS A 623 7.23 13.03 31.53
CA LYS A 623 6.94 11.68 32.02
C LYS A 623 7.34 10.61 31.03
N TYR A 624 7.80 9.47 31.55
CA TYR A 624 8.03 8.24 30.79
C TYR A 624 7.27 7.09 31.43
N LYS A 625 6.40 6.42 30.66
CA LYS A 625 5.55 5.32 31.14
C LYS A 625 4.80 5.65 32.45
N GLY A 626 4.33 6.89 32.59
CA GLY A 626 3.60 7.37 33.77
C GLY A 626 4.47 7.90 34.91
N GLN A 627 5.76 7.57 34.93
CA GLN A 627 6.71 8.08 35.92
C GLN A 627 7.19 9.48 35.53
N LEU A 628 7.18 10.42 36.48
CA LEU A 628 7.74 11.75 36.30
C LEU A 628 9.28 11.66 36.33
N LEU A 629 9.93 12.06 35.23
CA LEU A 629 11.39 12.08 35.10
C LEU A 629 11.97 13.48 35.31
N ARG A 630 11.27 14.51 34.80
CA ARG A 630 11.66 15.91 34.97
C ARG A 630 11.04 16.49 36.24
N PRO A 631 11.83 17.08 37.16
CA PRO A 631 11.28 17.79 38.32
C PRO A 631 10.32 18.90 37.89
N THR A 632 9.29 19.18 38.69
CA THR A 632 8.22 20.12 38.33
C THR A 632 8.70 21.56 38.16
N GLU A 633 9.75 21.91 38.88
CA GLU A 633 10.44 23.20 38.89
C GLU A 633 11.35 23.40 37.68
N VAL A 634 11.74 22.31 37.00
CA VAL A 634 12.59 22.38 35.80
C VAL A 634 11.72 22.62 34.57
N SER A 635 11.97 23.76 33.91
CA SER A 635 11.29 24.17 32.69
C SER A 635 12.28 24.26 31.52
N ILE A 636 11.76 24.13 30.30
CA ILE A 636 12.57 24.30 29.08
C ILE A 636 13.01 25.75 28.98
N ASP A 637 14.27 25.98 28.61
CA ASP A 637 14.84 27.29 28.37
C ASP A 637 13.95 28.09 27.40
N PRO A 638 13.49 29.30 27.75
CA PRO A 638 12.68 30.12 26.85
C PRO A 638 13.36 30.44 25.52
N THR A 639 14.69 30.40 25.50
CA THR A 639 15.57 30.69 24.34
C THR A 639 15.76 29.48 23.42
N PHE A 640 15.33 28.29 23.81
CA PHE A 640 15.62 27.06 23.06
C PHE A 640 14.94 27.01 21.69
N TYR A 641 13.63 27.30 21.65
CA TYR A 641 12.86 27.25 20.41
C TYR A 641 13.18 28.47 19.53
N GLY A 642 13.70 28.23 18.33
CA GLY A 642 14.17 29.26 17.40
C GLY A 642 15.46 28.81 16.73
N LYS A 643 16.41 29.73 16.50
CA LYS A 643 17.71 29.41 15.90
C LYS A 643 18.56 28.45 16.75
N ARG A 644 18.36 28.47 18.07
CA ARG A 644 19.14 27.64 19.01
C ARG A 644 18.87 26.15 18.78
N LYS A 645 17.61 25.71 18.67
CA LYS A 645 17.26 24.30 18.38
C LYS A 645 18.03 23.74 17.18
N GLU A 646 18.14 24.50 16.10
CA GLU A 646 18.76 24.07 14.85
C GLU A 646 20.28 23.98 15.00
N LYS A 647 20.88 24.97 15.69
CA LYS A 647 22.30 24.98 16.00
C LYS A 647 22.69 23.81 16.91
N GLU A 648 21.96 23.60 18.01
CA GLU A 648 22.26 22.53 18.98
C GLU A 648 22.19 21.14 18.32
N LEU A 649 21.18 20.92 17.46
CA LEU A 649 21.08 19.68 16.69
C LEU A 649 22.24 19.53 15.68
N PHE A 650 22.56 20.59 14.94
CA PHE A 650 23.63 20.56 13.95
C PHE A 650 24.99 20.30 14.58
N ASP A 651 25.30 20.98 15.70
CA ASP A 651 26.56 20.84 16.42
C ASP A 651 26.71 19.41 16.98
N ALA A 652 25.62 18.81 17.48
CA ALA A 652 25.59 17.43 17.94
C ALA A 652 25.80 16.41 16.81
N ILE A 653 25.09 16.55 15.69
CA ILE A 653 25.27 15.69 14.51
C ILE A 653 26.72 15.84 14.00
N CYS A 654 27.23 17.06 13.91
CA CYS A 654 28.60 17.34 13.52
C CYS A 654 29.59 16.64 14.46
N ALA A 655 29.42 16.75 15.78
CA ALA A 655 30.28 16.09 16.76
C ALA A 655 30.25 14.56 16.62
N LYS A 656 29.06 13.95 16.51
CA LYS A 656 28.87 12.51 16.27
C LYS A 656 29.66 12.04 15.04
N PHE A 657 29.47 12.69 13.90
CA PHE A 657 30.03 12.22 12.62
C PHE A 657 31.46 12.71 12.33
N THR A 658 32.02 13.64 13.10
CA THR A 658 33.43 14.06 12.96
C THR A 658 34.37 13.39 13.95
N GLN A 659 33.90 13.04 15.15
CA GLN A 659 34.72 12.43 16.19
C GLN A 659 34.70 10.90 16.14
N LEU A 660 33.62 10.29 15.62
CA LEU A 660 33.47 8.84 15.53
C LEU A 660 33.73 8.37 14.10
N GLU A 661 34.95 7.89 13.84
CA GLU A 661 35.41 7.51 12.49
C GLU A 661 34.52 6.45 11.81
N ASP A 662 34.01 5.48 12.57
CA ASP A 662 33.11 4.44 12.04
C ASP A 662 31.79 5.06 11.52
N LEU A 663 31.25 6.04 12.24
CA LEU A 663 30.01 6.74 11.85
C LEU A 663 30.26 7.71 10.71
N LYS A 664 31.40 8.41 10.73
CA LYS A 664 31.86 9.23 9.60
C LYS A 664 31.88 8.42 8.31
N GLN A 665 32.43 7.20 8.35
CA GLN A 665 32.45 6.31 7.20
C GLN A 665 31.05 5.92 6.73
N VAL A 666 30.11 5.66 7.65
CA VAL A 666 28.69 5.42 7.31
C VAL A 666 28.13 6.59 6.51
N LEU A 667 28.24 7.81 7.05
CA LEU A 667 27.67 9.01 6.40
C LEU A 667 28.32 9.27 5.05
N MET A 668 29.64 9.09 4.93
CA MET A 668 30.35 9.27 3.67
C MET A 668 29.98 8.22 2.62
N ALA A 669 29.73 6.98 3.04
CA ALA A 669 29.28 5.90 2.18
C ALA A 669 27.86 6.11 1.61
N THR A 670 27.07 7.05 2.18
CA THR A 670 25.78 7.47 1.60
C THR A 670 25.92 8.32 0.33
N LYS A 671 27.14 8.69 -0.09
CA LYS A 671 27.37 9.51 -1.30
C LYS A 671 26.43 10.72 -1.38
N ASN A 672 25.85 11.05 -2.52
CA ASN A 672 24.92 12.17 -2.67
C ASN A 672 23.46 11.74 -2.45
N ALA A 673 23.19 10.60 -1.80
CA ALA A 673 21.81 10.18 -1.58
C ALA A 673 21.03 11.21 -0.76
N LYS A 674 19.77 11.45 -1.13
CA LYS A 674 18.78 12.11 -0.29
C LYS A 674 18.54 11.24 0.95
N LEU A 675 18.60 11.85 2.14
CA LEU A 675 18.44 11.15 3.41
C LEU A 675 17.11 11.56 4.05
N MET A 676 16.21 10.60 4.23
CA MET A 676 14.87 10.81 4.75
C MET A 676 14.71 10.13 6.11
N HIS A 677 14.25 10.87 7.11
CA HIS A 677 13.91 10.35 8.42
C HIS A 677 12.44 9.89 8.42
N TYR A 678 12.21 8.61 8.70
CA TYR A 678 10.85 8.08 8.78
C TYR A 678 10.20 8.47 10.10
N LEU A 679 8.99 9.03 10.01
CA LEU A 679 8.15 9.37 11.15
C LEU A 679 6.83 8.61 11.07
N LYS A 680 6.44 7.98 12.17
CA LYS A 680 5.21 7.18 12.20
C LYS A 680 3.97 8.04 11.95
N GLY A 681 3.21 7.70 10.90
CA GLY A 681 1.92 8.34 10.57
C GLY A 681 2.08 9.77 10.05
N LYS A 682 3.25 10.11 9.54
CA LYS A 682 3.58 11.39 8.92
C LYS A 682 4.47 11.13 7.72
N GLU A 683 4.45 12.04 6.76
CA GLU A 683 5.40 11.99 5.66
C GLU A 683 6.85 12.03 6.20
N PRO A 684 7.76 11.24 5.60
CA PRO A 684 9.18 11.25 5.96
C PRO A 684 9.77 12.65 5.81
N GLU A 685 10.56 13.07 6.79
CA GLU A 685 11.18 14.39 6.82
C GLU A 685 12.59 14.35 6.23
N LEU A 686 13.00 15.39 5.51
CA LEU A 686 14.37 15.50 5.00
C LEU A 686 15.33 15.65 6.19
N ALA A 687 16.33 14.76 6.29
CA ALA A 687 17.40 14.87 7.28
C ALA A 687 18.44 15.91 6.84
N GLU A 688 17.99 17.17 6.69
CA GLU A 688 18.75 18.25 6.06
C GLU A 688 20.06 18.54 6.78
N GLN A 689 20.05 18.61 8.11
CA GLN A 689 21.25 18.87 8.89
C GLN A 689 22.31 17.76 8.73
N LEU A 690 21.88 16.51 8.59
CA LEU A 690 22.78 15.38 8.35
C LEU A 690 23.43 15.48 6.96
N ILE A 691 22.67 15.91 5.94
CA ILE A 691 23.20 16.18 4.60
C ILE A 691 24.20 17.35 4.62
N MET A 692 23.91 18.42 5.36
CA MET A 692 24.84 19.54 5.53
C MET A 692 26.14 19.12 6.25
N VAL A 693 26.05 18.27 7.27
CA VAL A 693 27.24 17.72 7.95
C VAL A 693 28.06 16.84 7.00
N ARG A 694 27.40 16.02 6.17
CA ARG A 694 28.07 15.22 5.13
C ARG A 694 28.87 16.09 4.17
N ASP A 695 28.29 17.20 3.72
CA ASP A 695 28.94 18.17 2.84
C ASP A 695 30.12 18.86 3.55
N LYS A 696 29.93 19.31 4.80
CA LYS A 696 31.00 19.91 5.62
C LYS A 696 32.20 18.96 5.82
N ILE A 697 31.95 17.66 5.98
CA ILE A 697 33.02 16.65 6.11
C ILE A 697 33.78 16.44 4.79
N ARG A 698 33.13 16.65 3.63
CA ARG A 698 33.76 16.56 2.30
C ARG A 698 34.57 17.78 1.93
N GLY A 699 34.10 18.96 2.35
CA GLY A 699 34.79 20.21 2.14
C GLY A 699 36.18 20.19 2.77
N PRO A 700 37.13 20.99 2.26
CA PRO A 700 38.42 21.17 2.92
C PRO A 700 38.17 21.59 4.38
N GLN A 701 38.71 20.84 5.34
CA GLN A 701 38.55 21.11 6.76
C GLN A 701 39.04 22.53 7.06
N ILE A 702 38.10 23.47 7.22
CA ILE A 702 38.36 24.68 8.00
C ILE A 702 38.26 24.22 9.45
N CYS A 703 39.38 23.73 9.99
CA CYS A 703 39.55 23.64 11.43
C CYS A 703 39.36 25.04 12.01
N VAL A 704 38.38 25.19 12.90
CA VAL A 704 38.37 26.29 13.88
C VAL A 704 38.67 25.67 15.22
#